data_AF-A0A969N179-F1
#
_entry.id   AF-A0A969N179-F1
#
_cell.length_a   1.000
_cell.length_b   1.000
_cell.length_c   1.000
_cell.angle_alpha   90.00
_cell.angle_beta   90.00
_cell.angle_gamma   90.00
#
_symmetry.space_group_name_H-M   'P 1'
#
loop_
_entity.id
_entity.type
_entity.pdbx_description
1 polymer ?
#
loop_
_entity_poly.entity_id
_entity_poly.type
_entity_poly.pdbx_seq_one_letter_code
_entity_poly.pdbx_strand_id
1 'polypeptide(L)'
;MAGRTNHCSNRVIFQRLICWRLSNSPCLTRCRLTNGCGCLICPRLYDPNYLPVGIERLIFYSPNQPCWSQAQLRPLGASSDPIADLRFLDAEGRVVVIIEGLKLQPAAPESTQSQTDIQDWFYQIEWRPQQFESKQASLVACNEIRNKLDPALIAPDQSDELSEYQLLIAELESRSLIYVINAFLEMGWQFIADDYFSIHHLIQQFGITAEQKILKRLLEMLMEAGFLNLQNETYRVIQPLQTVNFSKSSRFSDSPELTLLHRCGSSLAKVLQGKCNPLQLLFPDGDLTTLSQIYQDSTGAQLMNNLVRQVVESVMPIQGNVRILEIGGGTGGTTSYLLPCLAPSTTQYTFTDVSPLFIQKVKNRFAECSFIDYKVLDIEYSPQAQGFDLQQYDLVIAANVLHATQSLQTTLTHIRQLLAPGGLLILLEGVYPMRWLDLTFGLMEGWWRFDDLDLRPNYPLISVEQWRQVLQHSFKSIEVIQPTLSGAVIQQAVILAQVSADVPSQIPAFDWLIVADEQGVSDAITYCLQAQGASYRVISAADFPQLTITRPTQIIFLAALDMPSAAELTLESLEAASQKICSSALTLIQALTVTHPIRLWLVTRGAVATGMAAEPLPGFAQSLLWGIGKTIGLEHPEFGCVCVDLDPADSPDRQADLLLAEIQVSSRQSLCEQQVVFRQQQRYVARLSRCQNLPPHFLGYSLSHLQEVRRLEISQRGTLENLQIRVAERRSPLPHEVEIRVAATGLNFRDVLNALDLYPGEAGLLGCECVGEIRSVGEAVTAFKPGDRVMALASGSFSNWVTVDAALVACVPGTLSNEAAATVPVAFLTAGYALHHLANLKRGERVLIHAAAGV
;
A
#
# COMPACT_ATOMS: atom_id res chain seq x y z
N MET A 1 15.66 30.68 -13.08
CA MET A 1 14.30 30.10 -13.13
C MET A 1 14.29 28.99 -14.17
N ALA A 2 13.71 27.84 -13.80
CA ALA A 2 13.46 26.62 -14.58
C ALA A 2 14.70 25.84 -15.09
N GLY A 3 15.37 25.13 -14.18
CA GLY A 3 16.40 24.14 -14.50
C GLY A 3 15.79 22.78 -14.86
N ARG A 4 16.13 22.26 -16.03
CA ARG A 4 15.79 20.91 -16.50
C ARG A 4 16.56 19.87 -15.69
N THR A 5 15.83 19.00 -15.01
CA THR A 5 16.35 17.89 -14.21
C THR A 5 16.76 16.72 -15.12
N ASN A 6 18.05 16.45 -15.20
CA ASN A 6 18.56 15.17 -15.70
C ASN A 6 18.08 14.06 -14.76
N HIS A 7 17.38 13.07 -15.30
CA HIS A 7 17.02 11.86 -14.57
C HIS A 7 18.28 11.04 -14.23
N CYS A 8 18.83 11.26 -13.04
CA CYS A 8 19.79 10.36 -12.40
C CYS A 8 19.08 9.06 -12.05
N SER A 9 19.26 8.04 -12.87
CA SER A 9 18.88 6.66 -12.53
C SER A 9 19.88 6.10 -11.52
N ASN A 10 19.58 6.26 -10.24
CA ASN A 10 20.27 5.58 -9.15
C ASN A 10 19.93 4.08 -9.20
N ARG A 11 20.81 3.29 -9.82
CA ARG A 11 20.81 1.84 -9.70
C ARG A 11 22.14 1.42 -9.09
N VAL A 12 22.17 1.35 -7.76
CA VAL A 12 23.27 0.72 -7.02
C VAL A 12 23.31 -0.75 -7.40
N ILE A 13 24.43 -1.15 -7.97
CA ILE A 13 24.74 -2.49 -8.44
C ILE A 13 25.09 -3.33 -7.22
N PHE A 14 24.28 -4.32 -6.86
CA PHE A 14 24.72 -5.65 -6.43
C PHE A 14 23.49 -6.57 -6.38
N GLN A 15 23.70 -7.82 -6.79
CA GLN A 15 22.70 -8.87 -7.08
C GLN A 15 21.95 -8.71 -8.42
N ARG A 16 22.66 -9.00 -9.51
CA ARG A 16 22.05 -9.48 -10.76
C ARG A 16 22.43 -10.95 -10.90
N LEU A 17 21.43 -11.84 -11.04
CA LEU A 17 21.67 -13.25 -11.35
C LEU A 17 22.40 -13.34 -12.68
N ILE A 18 23.50 -14.10 -12.74
CA ILE A 18 24.25 -14.28 -13.97
C ILE A 18 24.56 -15.77 -14.18
N CYS A 19 23.98 -16.36 -15.24
CA CYS A 19 24.29 -17.72 -15.68
C CYS A 19 25.32 -17.69 -16.82
N TRP A 20 26.41 -18.45 -16.67
CA TRP A 20 27.57 -18.47 -17.60
C TRP A 20 27.97 -19.92 -18.03
N ARG A 21 28.68 -20.06 -19.16
CA ARG A 21 29.15 -21.29 -19.87
C ARG A 21 30.65 -21.39 -19.77
N LEU A 22 31.13 -22.59 -19.44
CA LEU A 22 32.54 -22.90 -19.25
C LEU A 22 33.00 -24.01 -20.21
N SER A 23 34.22 -23.88 -20.72
CA SER A 23 34.92 -24.81 -21.61
C SER A 23 36.37 -24.89 -21.15
N ASN A 24 36.99 -26.08 -21.19
CA ASN A 24 38.41 -26.28 -20.88
C ASN A 24 39.37 -25.77 -22.00
N SER A 25 38.83 -25.10 -23.02
CA SER A 25 39.58 -24.46 -24.10
C SER A 25 39.10 -23.02 -24.27
N PRO A 26 39.99 -22.06 -24.59
CA PRO A 26 39.62 -20.65 -24.74
C PRO A 26 38.55 -20.51 -25.82
N CYS A 27 37.34 -20.10 -25.41
CA CYS A 27 36.19 -19.94 -26.29
C CYS A 27 35.83 -18.46 -26.34
N LEU A 28 35.88 -17.83 -27.52
CA LEU A 28 35.44 -16.45 -27.73
C LEU A 28 33.94 -16.43 -28.05
N THR A 29 33.14 -15.73 -27.25
CA THR A 29 31.70 -15.58 -27.49
C THR A 29 31.32 -14.10 -27.54
N ARG A 30 30.52 -13.68 -28.53
CA ARG A 30 30.07 -12.30 -28.66
C ARG A 30 28.98 -12.01 -27.63
N CYS A 31 29.20 -11.04 -26.74
CA CYS A 31 28.27 -10.70 -25.65
C CYS A 31 28.12 -9.18 -25.53
N ARG A 32 26.92 -8.68 -25.22
CA ARG A 32 26.73 -7.24 -25.03
C ARG A 32 26.69 -6.91 -23.54
N LEU A 33 27.69 -6.19 -23.03
CA LEU A 33 27.65 -5.66 -21.66
C LEU A 33 26.70 -4.46 -21.60
N THR A 34 25.41 -4.72 -21.39
CA THR A 34 24.47 -3.66 -20.98
C THR A 34 24.38 -3.70 -19.45
N ASN A 35 25.06 -2.76 -18.79
CA ASN A 35 25.11 -2.65 -17.32
C ASN A 35 25.40 -3.99 -16.60
N GLY A 36 26.43 -4.72 -17.03
CA GLY A 36 26.98 -5.86 -16.28
C GLY A 36 26.34 -7.24 -16.52
N CYS A 37 25.51 -7.45 -17.55
CA CYS A 37 24.97 -8.78 -17.87
C CYS A 37 25.49 -9.29 -19.22
N GLY A 38 25.94 -10.55 -19.27
CA GLY A 38 26.23 -11.32 -20.48
C GLY A 38 25.73 -12.76 -20.31
N CYS A 39 25.33 -13.42 -21.41
CA CYS A 39 24.82 -14.79 -21.42
C CYS A 39 25.81 -15.73 -22.14
N LEU A 40 25.96 -16.97 -21.66
CA LEU A 40 26.92 -17.98 -22.15
C LEU A 40 26.31 -19.40 -21.88
N ILE A 41 26.12 -20.27 -22.90
CA ILE A 41 25.36 -21.58 -22.83
C ILE A 41 26.21 -22.86 -23.05
N CYS A 42 26.49 -23.79 -22.11
CA CYS A 42 27.41 -24.95 -22.34
C CYS A 42 26.75 -26.23 -22.92
N PRO A 43 27.39 -27.01 -23.84
CA PRO A 43 26.78 -28.19 -24.44
C PRO A 43 27.19 -29.53 -23.82
N ARG A 44 27.92 -29.57 -22.69
CA ARG A 44 28.48 -30.84 -22.15
C ARG A 44 28.35 -31.10 -20.64
N LEU A 45 27.65 -30.26 -19.88
CA LEU A 45 27.31 -30.54 -18.47
C LEU A 45 25.79 -30.64 -18.38
N TYR A 46 25.28 -31.84 -18.15
CA TYR A 46 23.88 -32.03 -17.75
C TYR A 46 23.73 -31.42 -16.35
N ASP A 47 22.85 -30.41 -16.23
CA ASP A 47 22.10 -30.00 -15.03
C ASP A 47 22.92 -29.85 -13.73
N PRO A 48 23.41 -28.64 -13.38
CA PRO A 48 22.52 -27.58 -12.86
C PRO A 48 22.86 -26.14 -13.31
N ASN A 49 21.92 -25.21 -13.08
CA ASN A 49 22.18 -23.76 -13.15
C ASN A 49 23.18 -23.36 -12.06
N TYR A 50 24.04 -22.37 -12.32
CA TYR A 50 25.01 -21.86 -11.32
C TYR A 50 24.77 -20.37 -11.02
N LEU A 51 24.93 -20.00 -9.75
CA LEU A 51 24.81 -18.63 -9.24
C LEU A 51 26.20 -18.06 -8.91
N PRO A 52 26.49 -16.81 -9.31
CA PRO A 52 27.70 -16.14 -8.88
C PRO A 52 27.56 -15.73 -7.42
N VAL A 53 28.44 -16.25 -6.57
CA VAL A 53 28.41 -16.05 -5.11
C VAL A 53 29.62 -15.25 -4.59
N GLY A 54 30.59 -14.95 -5.46
CA GLY A 54 31.72 -14.10 -5.11
C GLY A 54 32.60 -13.76 -6.30
N ILE A 55 33.39 -12.69 -6.18
CA ILE A 55 34.40 -12.26 -7.15
C ILE A 55 35.64 -11.86 -6.33
N GLU A 56 36.84 -12.28 -6.74
CA GLU A 56 38.08 -11.84 -6.09
C GLU A 56 38.46 -10.42 -6.52
N ARG A 57 38.32 -10.12 -7.82
CA ARG A 57 38.67 -8.81 -8.37
C ARG A 57 37.86 -8.47 -9.61
N LEU A 58 37.45 -7.21 -9.72
CA LEU A 58 36.84 -6.63 -10.91
C LEU A 58 37.69 -5.44 -11.37
N ILE A 59 38.11 -5.43 -12.62
CA ILE A 59 38.85 -4.32 -13.25
C ILE A 59 38.04 -3.81 -14.42
N PHE A 60 37.79 -2.50 -14.45
CA PHE A 60 36.92 -1.86 -15.43
C PHE A 60 37.68 -0.74 -16.15
N TYR A 61 37.72 -0.79 -17.48
CA TYR A 61 38.52 0.14 -18.30
C TYR A 61 37.66 1.07 -19.17
N SER A 62 36.48 0.64 -19.65
CA SER A 62 35.60 1.50 -20.47
C SER A 62 34.14 1.01 -20.51
N PRO A 63 33.13 1.88 -20.32
CA PRO A 63 31.72 1.51 -20.47
C PRO A 63 31.22 1.61 -21.92
N ASN A 64 30.15 0.85 -22.23
CA ASN A 64 29.26 1.03 -23.38
C ASN A 64 29.77 0.70 -24.80
N GLN A 65 30.45 -0.44 -24.99
CA GLN A 65 30.67 -0.98 -26.34
C GLN A 65 30.32 -2.48 -26.44
N PRO A 66 29.93 -2.98 -27.63
CA PRO A 66 29.80 -4.42 -27.84
C PRO A 66 31.14 -5.11 -27.57
N CYS A 67 31.13 -6.17 -26.78
CA CYS A 67 32.33 -6.87 -26.39
C CYS A 67 32.29 -8.36 -26.74
N TRP A 68 33.44 -9.01 -26.65
CA TRP A 68 33.59 -10.46 -26.68
C TRP A 68 33.97 -10.91 -25.28
N SER A 69 33.34 -11.95 -24.77
CA SER A 69 33.77 -12.55 -23.51
C SER A 69 34.71 -13.72 -23.78
N GLN A 70 35.75 -13.82 -22.96
CA GLN A 70 36.65 -14.94 -22.84
C GLN A 70 36.58 -15.42 -21.39
N ALA A 71 36.26 -16.69 -21.19
CA ALA A 71 36.17 -17.31 -19.87
C ALA A 71 37.22 -18.42 -19.72
N GLN A 72 37.84 -18.50 -18.55
CA GLN A 72 38.79 -19.55 -18.18
C GLN A 72 38.41 -20.13 -16.81
N LEU A 73 38.10 -21.42 -16.76
CA LEU A 73 37.89 -22.10 -15.49
C LEU A 73 39.24 -22.33 -14.79
N ARG A 74 39.32 -22.05 -13.50
CA ARG A 74 40.46 -22.48 -12.68
C ARG A 74 40.37 -24.00 -12.42
N PRO A 75 41.49 -24.72 -12.32
CA PRO A 75 41.49 -26.13 -11.93
C PRO A 75 40.76 -26.29 -10.59
N LEU A 76 39.82 -27.24 -10.51
CA LEU A 76 39.13 -27.56 -9.26
C LEU A 76 40.16 -28.02 -8.22
N GLY A 77 40.35 -27.22 -7.17
CA GLY A 77 41.06 -27.61 -5.95
C GLY A 77 40.14 -28.41 -5.01
N ALA A 78 40.53 -28.56 -3.74
CA ALA A 78 39.73 -29.28 -2.73
C ALA A 78 38.35 -28.65 -2.38
N SER A 79 38.01 -27.52 -2.99
CA SER A 79 36.71 -26.84 -2.86
C SER A 79 35.72 -27.37 -3.89
N SER A 80 34.46 -27.58 -3.48
CA SER A 80 33.38 -28.09 -4.36
C SER A 80 32.90 -27.10 -5.43
N ASP A 81 33.18 -25.81 -5.24
CA ASP A 81 32.58 -24.74 -6.04
C ASP A 81 33.49 -24.29 -7.20
N PRO A 82 33.01 -24.28 -8.45
CA PRO A 82 33.80 -23.84 -9.59
C PRO A 82 34.18 -22.35 -9.53
N ILE A 83 35.42 -22.04 -9.90
CA ILE A 83 35.96 -20.67 -9.98
C ILE A 83 36.36 -20.37 -11.43
N ALA A 84 36.01 -19.19 -11.94
CA ALA A 84 36.35 -18.75 -13.29
C ALA A 84 36.94 -17.34 -13.34
N ASP A 85 37.82 -17.10 -14.32
CA ASP A 85 38.31 -15.79 -14.70
C ASP A 85 37.65 -15.38 -16.04
N LEU A 86 37.15 -14.15 -16.13
CA LEU A 86 36.49 -13.59 -17.31
C LEU A 86 37.25 -12.37 -17.83
N ARG A 87 37.38 -12.25 -19.14
CA ARG A 87 37.84 -11.04 -19.83
C ARG A 87 36.81 -10.63 -20.87
N PHE A 88 36.50 -9.36 -20.90
CA PHE A 88 35.67 -8.76 -21.93
C PHE A 88 36.55 -7.92 -22.84
N LEU A 89 36.45 -8.13 -24.14
CA LEU A 89 37.28 -7.55 -25.19
C LEU A 89 36.41 -6.66 -26.08
N ASP A 90 36.85 -5.48 -26.48
CA ASP A 90 36.14 -4.69 -27.49
C ASP A 90 36.24 -5.30 -28.91
N ALA A 91 35.70 -4.60 -29.91
CA ALA A 91 35.74 -5.04 -31.30
C ALA A 91 37.18 -5.12 -31.86
N GLU A 92 38.12 -4.38 -31.27
CA GLU A 92 39.54 -4.35 -31.62
C GLU A 92 40.37 -5.36 -30.81
N GLY A 93 39.75 -6.15 -29.93
CA GLY A 93 40.42 -7.16 -29.10
C GLY A 93 41.11 -6.59 -27.85
N ARG A 94 40.85 -5.34 -27.48
CA ARG A 94 41.38 -4.72 -26.25
C ARG A 94 40.50 -5.06 -25.07
N VAL A 95 41.09 -5.31 -23.91
CA VAL A 95 40.35 -5.67 -22.70
C VAL A 95 39.62 -4.45 -22.14
N VAL A 96 38.30 -4.56 -21.99
CA VAL A 96 37.42 -3.53 -21.41
C VAL A 96 36.99 -3.84 -19.98
N VAL A 97 36.89 -5.13 -19.62
CA VAL A 97 36.58 -5.59 -18.26
C VAL A 97 37.34 -6.89 -17.96
N ILE A 98 37.85 -7.02 -16.74
CA ILE A 98 38.42 -8.27 -16.22
C ILE A 98 37.66 -8.63 -14.93
N ILE A 99 37.23 -9.87 -14.82
CA ILE A 99 36.70 -10.46 -13.58
C ILE A 99 37.62 -11.61 -13.21
N GLU A 100 38.33 -11.51 -12.10
CA GLU A 100 39.16 -12.59 -11.57
C GLU A 100 38.46 -13.26 -10.39
N GLY A 101 38.51 -14.58 -10.34
CA GLY A 101 38.03 -15.37 -9.21
C GLY A 101 36.51 -15.35 -9.03
N LEU A 102 35.74 -15.40 -10.12
CA LEU A 102 34.29 -15.56 -10.06
C LEU A 102 33.93 -16.93 -9.48
N LYS A 103 33.40 -16.96 -8.26
CA LYS A 103 32.93 -18.16 -7.56
C LYS A 103 31.49 -18.47 -7.94
N LEU A 104 31.21 -19.73 -8.25
CA LEU A 104 29.91 -20.20 -8.74
C LEU A 104 29.37 -21.31 -7.84
N GLN A 105 28.11 -21.22 -7.43
CA GLN A 105 27.43 -22.24 -6.61
C GLN A 105 26.24 -22.87 -7.36
N PRO A 106 25.99 -24.19 -7.27
CA PRO A 106 24.85 -24.84 -7.91
C PRO A 106 23.51 -24.31 -7.38
N ALA A 107 22.55 -24.04 -8.28
CA ALA A 107 21.15 -23.76 -7.97
C ALA A 107 20.29 -25.00 -8.20
N ALA A 108 19.25 -25.20 -7.39
CA ALA A 108 18.33 -26.33 -7.52
C ALA A 108 17.59 -26.31 -8.87
N PRO A 109 17.37 -27.46 -9.52
CA PRO A 109 16.63 -27.52 -10.77
C PRO A 109 15.14 -27.30 -10.52
N GLU A 110 14.62 -26.10 -10.85
CA GLU A 110 13.19 -25.92 -11.08
C GLU A 110 12.82 -26.40 -12.49
N SER A 111 11.67 -27.07 -12.58
CA SER A 111 11.13 -27.72 -13.78
C SER A 111 11.21 -26.83 -15.02
N THR A 112 12.14 -27.18 -15.92
CA THR A 112 12.38 -26.51 -17.18
C THR A 112 11.30 -26.87 -18.20
N GLN A 113 10.33 -25.98 -18.41
CA GLN A 113 9.58 -25.90 -19.67
C GLN A 113 10.08 -24.72 -20.50
N SER A 114 10.55 -25.08 -21.70
CA SER A 114 10.69 -24.33 -22.96
C SER A 114 11.12 -22.86 -22.94
N GLN A 115 12.27 -22.62 -23.59
CA GLN A 115 12.65 -21.39 -24.32
C GLN A 115 12.34 -20.07 -23.61
N THR A 116 13.24 -19.60 -22.73
CA THR A 116 13.12 -18.27 -22.14
C THR A 116 13.83 -17.22 -23.00
N ASP A 117 13.08 -16.17 -23.32
CA ASP A 117 13.60 -14.92 -23.86
C ASP A 117 14.53 -14.30 -22.79
N ILE A 118 15.57 -13.56 -23.19
CA ILE A 118 16.54 -12.96 -22.24
C ILE A 118 15.83 -12.06 -21.21
N GLN A 119 14.65 -11.55 -21.57
CA GLN A 119 13.78 -10.74 -20.71
C GLN A 119 13.39 -11.45 -19.41
N ASP A 120 13.23 -12.77 -19.46
CA ASP A 120 12.83 -13.57 -18.31
C ASP A 120 13.93 -13.68 -17.24
N TRP A 121 15.14 -13.21 -17.53
CA TRP A 121 16.29 -13.32 -16.64
C TRP A 121 16.48 -12.08 -15.75
N PHE A 122 15.73 -11.00 -16.02
CA PHE A 122 15.91 -9.75 -15.30
C PHE A 122 14.96 -9.64 -14.11
N TYR A 123 15.54 -9.35 -12.95
CA TYR A 123 14.83 -9.08 -11.71
C TYR A 123 15.13 -7.67 -11.24
N GLN A 124 14.17 -7.07 -10.54
CA GLN A 124 14.27 -5.77 -9.89
C GLN A 124 13.74 -5.86 -8.46
N ILE A 125 14.13 -4.89 -7.63
CA ILE A 125 13.45 -4.64 -6.36
C ILE A 125 12.21 -3.82 -6.70
N GLU A 126 11.05 -4.40 -6.42
CA GLU A 126 9.76 -3.74 -6.47
C GLU A 126 9.36 -3.36 -5.06
N TRP A 127 9.11 -2.07 -4.86
CA TRP A 127 8.59 -1.54 -3.61
C TRP A 127 7.08 -1.70 -3.61
N ARG A 128 6.60 -2.68 -2.83
CA ARG A 128 5.17 -2.95 -2.76
C ARG A 128 4.56 -2.22 -1.58
N PRO A 129 3.43 -1.51 -1.78
CA PRO A 129 2.71 -0.94 -0.67
C PRO A 129 2.29 -2.07 0.26
N GLN A 130 2.56 -1.91 1.55
CA GLN A 130 2.09 -2.79 2.60
C GLN A 130 1.38 -1.92 3.63
N GLN A 131 0.21 -2.37 4.10
CA GLN A 131 -0.55 -1.64 5.12
C GLN A 131 0.33 -1.38 6.35
N PHE A 132 0.28 -0.15 6.85
CA PHE A 132 1.06 0.30 7.99
C PHE A 132 0.23 1.09 8.96
N GLU A 133 0.35 0.74 10.24
CA GLU A 133 -0.41 1.33 11.32
C GLU A 133 0.41 2.44 11.99
N SER A 134 0.34 3.65 11.46
CA SER A 134 0.95 4.81 12.10
C SER A 134 -0.06 5.54 13.01
N LYS A 135 -0.01 5.27 14.33
CA LYS A 135 -0.88 5.81 15.38
C LYS A 135 -2.39 5.56 15.20
N GLN A 136 -3.01 5.05 16.26
CA GLN A 136 -4.46 5.14 16.47
C GLN A 136 -4.92 6.58 16.33
N ALA A 137 -6.07 6.77 15.68
CA ALA A 137 -6.79 8.03 15.79
C ALA A 137 -7.02 8.31 17.29
N SER A 138 -6.61 9.48 17.78
CA SER A 138 -6.99 9.92 19.13
C SER A 138 -8.47 10.29 19.09
N LEU A 139 -9.33 9.28 19.29
CA LEU A 139 -10.77 9.46 19.28
C LEU A 139 -11.22 10.38 20.41
N VAL A 140 -12.28 11.15 20.15
CA VAL A 140 -12.95 11.96 21.17
C VAL A 140 -13.51 11.05 22.27
N ALA A 141 -13.39 11.46 23.54
CA ALA A 141 -13.85 10.66 24.66
C ALA A 141 -15.40 10.54 24.68
N CYS A 142 -15.94 9.38 25.10
CA CYS A 142 -17.39 9.12 25.12
C CYS A 142 -18.21 10.18 25.85
N ASN A 143 -17.70 10.70 26.96
CA ASN A 143 -18.39 11.71 27.77
C ASN A 143 -18.53 13.04 27.03
N GLU A 144 -17.52 13.45 26.25
CA GLU A 144 -17.58 14.65 25.42
C GLU A 144 -18.59 14.49 24.28
N ILE A 145 -18.66 13.31 23.67
CA ILE A 145 -19.65 12.99 22.63
C ILE A 145 -21.06 13.07 23.21
N ARG A 146 -21.29 12.45 24.38
CA ARG A 146 -22.59 12.51 25.08
C ARG A 146 -23.00 13.95 25.41
N ASN A 147 -22.07 14.77 25.88
CA ASN A 147 -22.35 16.17 26.22
C ASN A 147 -22.73 17.01 24.99
N LYS A 148 -22.15 16.72 23.82
CA LYS A 148 -22.51 17.39 22.56
C LYS A 148 -23.88 16.96 22.02
N LEU A 149 -24.25 15.71 22.28
CA LEU A 149 -25.43 15.05 21.71
C LEU A 149 -26.56 14.86 22.73
N ASP A 150 -26.66 15.73 23.75
CA ASP A 150 -27.74 15.64 24.74
C ASP A 150 -29.11 15.62 24.03
N PRO A 151 -29.91 14.54 24.17
CA PRO A 151 -31.20 14.40 23.50
C PRO A 151 -32.18 15.54 23.78
N ALA A 152 -32.05 16.23 24.92
CA ALA A 152 -32.86 17.40 25.23
C ALA A 152 -32.64 18.58 24.25
N LEU A 153 -31.52 18.57 23.51
CA LEU A 153 -31.14 19.61 22.54
C LEU A 153 -31.43 19.23 21.07
N ILE A 154 -31.81 17.97 20.78
CA ILE A 154 -31.80 17.42 19.40
C ILE A 154 -33.13 17.54 18.64
N ALA A 155 -34.28 17.89 19.24
CA ALA A 155 -35.52 17.98 18.44
C ALA A 155 -36.62 18.95 18.95
N PRO A 156 -36.68 20.18 18.41
CA PRO A 156 -37.93 20.96 18.35
C PRO A 156 -38.77 20.71 17.08
N ASP A 157 -38.18 20.23 15.97
CA ASP A 157 -38.79 20.34 14.62
C ASP A 157 -39.50 19.08 14.09
N GLN A 158 -39.51 17.95 14.82
CA GLN A 158 -40.13 16.67 14.39
C GLN A 158 -41.20 16.12 15.37
N SER A 159 -41.77 16.97 16.22
CA SER A 159 -42.68 16.52 17.30
C SER A 159 -43.88 15.69 16.82
N ASP A 160 -44.40 16.00 15.64
CA ASP A 160 -45.63 15.41 15.12
C ASP A 160 -45.40 13.99 14.57
N GLU A 161 -44.37 13.78 13.73
CA GLU A 161 -44.00 12.46 13.21
C GLU A 161 -43.62 11.47 14.31
N LEU A 162 -42.93 11.96 15.34
CA LEU A 162 -42.50 11.15 16.47
C LEU A 162 -43.67 10.75 17.38
N SER A 163 -44.68 11.62 17.51
CA SER A 163 -45.94 11.29 18.19
C SER A 163 -46.74 10.24 17.41
N GLU A 164 -46.75 10.32 16.07
CA GLU A 164 -47.36 9.29 15.23
C GLU A 164 -46.65 7.95 15.34
N TYR A 165 -45.32 7.94 15.43
CA TYR A 165 -44.54 6.72 15.65
C TYR A 165 -44.89 6.03 16.99
N GLN A 166 -45.09 6.79 18.07
CA GLN A 166 -45.54 6.21 19.35
C GLN A 166 -46.92 5.54 19.24
N LEU A 167 -47.84 6.16 18.49
CA LEU A 167 -49.16 5.57 18.23
C LEU A 167 -49.05 4.29 17.40
N LEU A 168 -48.16 4.25 16.40
CA LEU A 168 -47.86 3.04 15.64
C LEU A 168 -47.33 1.91 16.53
N ILE A 169 -46.37 2.21 17.42
CA ILE A 169 -45.84 1.22 18.37
C ILE A 169 -46.94 0.67 19.29
N ALA A 170 -47.81 1.54 19.82
CA ALA A 170 -48.95 1.10 20.63
C ALA A 170 -49.91 0.19 19.84
N GLU A 171 -50.15 0.50 18.56
CA GLU A 171 -50.97 -0.36 17.69
C GLU A 171 -50.28 -1.71 17.40
N LEU A 172 -48.96 -1.72 17.14
CA LEU A 172 -48.17 -2.94 16.94
C LEU A 172 -48.23 -3.86 18.17
N GLU A 173 -48.06 -3.31 19.37
CA GLU A 173 -48.13 -4.08 20.62
C GLU A 173 -49.53 -4.66 20.89
N SER A 174 -50.57 -3.87 20.61
CA SER A 174 -51.97 -4.30 20.75
C SER A 174 -52.33 -5.42 19.76
N ARG A 175 -51.98 -5.24 18.47
CA ARG A 175 -52.22 -6.25 17.42
C ARG A 175 -51.43 -7.52 17.67
N SER A 176 -50.23 -7.43 18.21
CA SER A 176 -49.42 -8.60 18.54
C SER A 176 -50.14 -9.51 19.52
N LEU A 177 -50.70 -8.95 20.60
CA LEU A 177 -51.50 -9.74 21.55
C LEU A 177 -52.70 -10.42 20.88
N ILE A 178 -53.38 -9.74 19.97
CA ILE A 178 -54.50 -10.31 19.19
C ILE A 178 -54.03 -11.51 18.33
N TYR A 179 -52.88 -11.40 17.66
CA TYR A 179 -52.32 -12.51 16.89
C TYR A 179 -51.97 -13.71 17.78
N VAL A 180 -51.43 -13.49 18.99
CA VAL A 180 -51.17 -14.58 19.95
C VAL A 180 -52.45 -15.29 20.34
N ILE A 181 -53.48 -14.54 20.74
CA ILE A 181 -54.79 -15.09 21.12
C ILE A 181 -55.36 -15.92 19.96
N ASN A 182 -55.40 -15.34 18.76
CA ASN A 182 -55.95 -15.99 17.58
C ASN A 182 -55.16 -17.24 17.18
N ALA A 183 -53.84 -17.26 17.34
CA ALA A 183 -53.02 -18.42 17.03
C ALA A 183 -53.33 -19.62 17.94
N PHE A 184 -53.46 -19.41 19.25
CA PHE A 184 -53.85 -20.49 20.16
C PHE A 184 -55.26 -21.02 19.88
N LEU A 185 -56.20 -20.13 19.57
CA LEU A 185 -57.57 -20.52 19.20
C LEU A 185 -57.62 -21.25 17.85
N GLU A 186 -56.81 -20.84 16.86
CA GLU A 186 -56.70 -21.51 15.55
C GLU A 186 -56.12 -22.93 15.68
N MET A 187 -55.17 -23.14 16.60
CA MET A 187 -54.69 -24.48 16.94
C MET A 187 -55.76 -25.35 17.63
N GLY A 188 -56.88 -24.76 18.06
CA GLY A 188 -58.01 -25.45 18.67
C GLY A 188 -57.98 -25.48 20.20
N TRP A 189 -57.15 -24.66 20.84
CA TRP A 189 -57.10 -24.60 22.30
C TRP A 189 -58.30 -23.84 22.88
N GLN A 190 -58.82 -24.34 23.99
CA GLN A 190 -59.91 -23.71 24.73
C GLN A 190 -59.38 -23.25 26.08
N PHE A 191 -59.35 -21.94 26.30
CA PHE A 191 -59.01 -21.35 27.59
C PHE A 191 -60.26 -21.35 28.47
N ILE A 192 -60.45 -22.40 29.25
CA ILE A 192 -61.54 -22.51 30.22
C ILE A 192 -61.07 -21.88 31.53
N ALA A 193 -61.88 -21.01 32.14
CA ALA A 193 -61.50 -20.37 33.40
C ALA A 193 -61.23 -21.41 34.50
N ASP A 194 -60.17 -21.18 35.27
CA ASP A 194 -59.66 -22.06 36.34
C ASP A 194 -59.04 -23.39 35.89
N ASP A 195 -58.89 -23.64 34.58
CA ASP A 195 -58.09 -24.77 34.10
C ASP A 195 -56.58 -24.52 34.29
N TYR A 196 -55.84 -25.62 34.43
CA TYR A 196 -54.39 -25.64 34.59
C TYR A 196 -53.74 -26.43 33.46
N PHE A 197 -52.63 -25.93 32.92
CA PHE A 197 -51.86 -26.63 31.91
C PHE A 197 -50.35 -26.38 32.04
N SER A 198 -49.56 -27.22 31.39
CA SER A 198 -48.11 -27.05 31.27
C SER A 198 -47.69 -26.85 29.82
N ILE A 199 -46.50 -26.29 29.60
CA ILE A 199 -45.90 -26.17 28.26
C ILE A 199 -45.80 -27.55 27.58
N HIS A 200 -45.40 -28.58 28.32
CA HIS A 200 -45.30 -29.95 27.81
C HIS A 200 -46.65 -30.47 27.28
N HIS A 201 -47.74 -30.18 28.00
CA HIS A 201 -49.08 -30.56 27.56
C HIS A 201 -49.48 -29.84 26.25
N LEU A 202 -49.22 -28.52 26.15
CA LEU A 202 -49.46 -27.76 24.92
C LEU A 202 -48.69 -28.33 23.72
N ILE A 203 -47.40 -28.65 23.91
CA ILE A 203 -46.55 -29.21 22.86
C ILE A 203 -47.12 -30.54 22.35
N GLN A 204 -47.46 -31.45 23.26
CA GLN A 204 -48.00 -32.76 22.90
C GLN A 204 -49.36 -32.68 22.22
N GLN A 205 -50.25 -31.81 22.73
CA GLN A 205 -51.62 -31.73 22.22
C GLN A 205 -51.70 -31.11 20.82
N PHE A 206 -50.87 -30.11 20.51
CA PHE A 206 -50.97 -29.35 19.26
C PHE A 206 -49.84 -29.60 18.26
N GLY A 207 -48.90 -30.48 18.59
CA GLY A 207 -47.75 -30.76 17.73
C GLY A 207 -46.90 -29.51 17.50
N ILE A 208 -46.66 -28.72 18.56
CA ILE A 208 -45.80 -27.54 18.48
C ILE A 208 -44.36 -28.02 18.34
N THR A 209 -43.69 -27.59 17.27
CA THR A 209 -42.28 -27.92 16.99
C THR A 209 -41.35 -26.72 17.21
N ALA A 210 -41.90 -25.53 17.41
CA ALA A 210 -41.13 -24.34 17.74
C ALA A 210 -40.41 -24.46 19.10
N GLU A 211 -39.38 -23.66 19.30
CA GLU A 211 -38.62 -23.64 20.54
C GLU A 211 -39.48 -23.34 21.78
N GLN A 212 -39.11 -23.91 22.93
CA GLN A 212 -39.84 -23.67 24.17
C GLN A 212 -39.74 -22.21 24.64
N LYS A 213 -38.63 -21.51 24.34
CA LYS A 213 -38.42 -20.12 24.75
C LYS A 213 -39.47 -19.18 24.13
N ILE A 214 -39.77 -19.31 22.83
CA ILE A 214 -40.84 -18.52 22.20
C ILE A 214 -42.21 -18.85 22.79
N LEU A 215 -42.51 -20.14 23.01
CA LEU A 215 -43.80 -20.52 23.58
C LEU A 215 -43.99 -19.94 24.99
N LYS A 216 -42.94 -19.99 25.82
CA LYS A 216 -42.94 -19.35 27.15
C LYS A 216 -43.19 -17.84 27.03
N ARG A 217 -42.53 -17.15 26.09
CA ARG A 217 -42.75 -15.73 25.85
C ARG A 217 -44.19 -15.41 25.43
N LEU A 218 -44.79 -16.20 24.54
CA LEU A 218 -46.19 -16.01 24.13
C LEU A 218 -47.16 -16.18 25.31
N LEU A 219 -46.90 -17.14 26.20
CA LEU A 219 -47.69 -17.31 27.43
C LEU A 219 -47.46 -16.16 28.42
N GLU A 220 -46.22 -15.65 28.53
CA GLU A 220 -45.92 -14.43 29.32
C GLU A 220 -46.71 -13.22 28.80
N MET A 221 -46.88 -13.04 27.49
CA MET A 221 -47.73 -11.97 26.94
C MET A 221 -49.19 -12.08 27.39
N LEU A 222 -49.73 -13.31 27.45
CA LEU A 222 -51.07 -13.56 27.95
C LEU A 222 -51.16 -13.33 29.47
N MET A 223 -50.10 -13.60 30.22
CA MET A 223 -50.00 -13.27 31.64
C MET A 223 -49.95 -11.75 31.87
N GLU A 224 -49.13 -11.02 31.11
CA GLU A 224 -49.06 -9.55 31.14
C GLU A 224 -50.41 -8.90 30.84
N ALA A 225 -51.22 -9.53 29.98
CA ALA A 225 -52.57 -9.10 29.64
C ALA A 225 -53.65 -9.58 30.64
N GLY A 226 -53.28 -10.34 31.67
CA GLY A 226 -54.18 -10.80 32.74
C GLY A 226 -55.03 -12.04 32.40
N PHE A 227 -54.75 -12.74 31.30
CA PHE A 227 -55.46 -13.96 30.93
C PHE A 227 -54.95 -15.20 31.66
N LEU A 228 -53.67 -15.20 32.03
CA LEU A 228 -52.99 -16.34 32.65
C LEU A 228 -52.27 -15.93 33.95
N ASN A 229 -52.02 -16.90 34.82
CA ASN A 229 -51.10 -16.76 35.95
C ASN A 229 -50.25 -18.03 36.08
N LEU A 230 -48.97 -17.89 36.45
CA LEU A 230 -48.07 -19.03 36.66
C LEU A 230 -48.10 -19.46 38.13
N GLN A 231 -48.40 -20.73 38.40
CA GLN A 231 -48.44 -21.33 39.73
C GLN A 231 -47.77 -22.71 39.69
N ASN A 232 -46.71 -22.91 40.48
CA ASN A 232 -46.01 -24.19 40.61
C ASN A 232 -45.68 -24.86 39.25
N GLU A 233 -45.04 -24.14 38.33
CA GLU A 233 -44.69 -24.61 36.97
C GLU A 233 -45.89 -24.95 36.05
N THR A 234 -47.11 -24.54 36.44
CA THR A 234 -48.33 -24.69 35.63
C THR A 234 -49.01 -23.34 35.43
N TYR A 235 -49.62 -23.16 34.26
CA TYR A 235 -50.36 -21.96 33.91
C TYR A 235 -51.84 -22.16 34.26
N ARG A 236 -52.38 -21.28 35.10
CA ARG A 236 -53.80 -21.18 35.41
C ARG A 236 -54.46 -20.17 34.47
N VAL A 237 -55.59 -20.54 33.88
CA VAL A 237 -56.43 -19.62 33.11
C VAL A 237 -57.26 -18.75 34.06
N ILE A 238 -57.05 -17.44 33.99
CA ILE A 238 -57.79 -16.45 34.81
C ILE A 238 -59.05 -15.99 34.08
N GLN A 239 -58.94 -15.76 32.77
CA GLN A 239 -60.05 -15.34 31.93
C GLN A 239 -60.06 -16.16 30.64
N PRO A 240 -61.25 -16.58 30.15
CA PRO A 240 -61.35 -17.30 28.90
C PRO A 240 -60.97 -16.40 27.73
N LEU A 241 -60.28 -16.97 26.74
CA LEU A 241 -59.96 -16.28 25.49
C LEU A 241 -61.06 -16.48 24.45
N GLN A 242 -61.32 -15.43 23.68
CA GLN A 242 -62.23 -15.45 22.54
C GLN A 242 -61.52 -14.86 21.32
N THR A 243 -61.94 -15.27 20.12
CA THR A 243 -61.38 -14.72 18.88
C THR A 243 -61.61 -13.22 18.85
N VAL A 244 -60.54 -12.46 18.67
CA VAL A 244 -60.60 -10.99 18.61
C VAL A 244 -60.43 -10.57 17.15
N ASN A 245 -61.42 -9.84 16.63
CA ASN A 245 -61.35 -9.23 15.31
C ASN A 245 -60.60 -7.90 15.38
N PHE A 246 -59.76 -7.62 14.38
CA PHE A 246 -59.14 -6.30 14.23
C PHE A 246 -60.22 -5.22 13.99
N SER A 247 -59.99 -4.01 14.48
CA SER A 247 -60.78 -2.87 14.03
C SER A 247 -60.52 -2.64 12.54
N LYS A 248 -61.57 -2.27 11.77
CA LYS A 248 -61.53 -2.23 10.30
C LYS A 248 -60.70 -1.08 9.69
N SER A 249 -60.14 -0.17 10.49
CA SER A 249 -59.39 0.99 9.98
C SER A 249 -58.15 1.27 10.83
N SER A 250 -56.97 0.89 10.34
CA SER A 250 -55.70 1.42 10.86
C SER A 250 -55.32 2.65 10.07
N ARG A 251 -54.89 3.70 10.79
CA ARG A 251 -54.30 4.90 10.19
C ARG A 251 -52.93 4.61 9.56
N PHE A 252 -52.30 3.50 9.94
CA PHE A 252 -50.95 3.11 9.54
C PHE A 252 -50.95 1.87 8.63
N SER A 253 -52.04 1.63 7.89
CA SER A 253 -52.20 0.41 7.07
C SER A 253 -51.08 0.19 6.05
N ASP A 254 -50.40 1.27 5.62
CA ASP A 254 -49.30 1.23 4.65
C ASP A 254 -47.91 1.11 5.32
N SER A 255 -47.82 1.00 6.65
CA SER A 255 -46.52 0.88 7.34
C SER A 255 -45.86 -0.48 7.08
N PRO A 256 -44.52 -0.50 6.85
CA PRO A 256 -43.80 -1.75 6.63
C PRO A 256 -43.80 -2.65 7.87
N GLU A 257 -43.81 -2.08 9.08
CA GLU A 257 -43.88 -2.81 10.35
C GLU A 257 -45.22 -3.54 10.51
N LEU A 258 -46.35 -2.87 10.25
CA LEU A 258 -47.66 -3.50 10.32
C LEU A 258 -47.85 -4.54 9.24
N THR A 259 -47.29 -4.30 8.04
CA THR A 259 -47.29 -5.27 6.94
C THR A 259 -46.53 -6.54 7.34
N LEU A 260 -45.32 -6.39 7.91
CA LEU A 260 -44.51 -7.51 8.37
C LEU A 260 -45.19 -8.23 9.55
N LEU A 261 -45.66 -7.49 10.56
CA LEU A 261 -46.38 -8.06 11.70
C LEU A 261 -47.61 -8.84 11.24
N HIS A 262 -48.38 -8.30 10.30
CA HIS A 262 -49.55 -9.01 9.78
C HIS A 262 -49.14 -10.31 9.10
N ARG A 263 -48.13 -10.29 8.23
CA ARG A 263 -47.64 -11.47 7.52
C ARG A 263 -47.16 -12.57 8.48
N CYS A 264 -46.37 -12.20 9.49
CA CYS A 264 -45.85 -13.15 10.47
C CYS A 264 -46.92 -13.59 11.47
N GLY A 265 -47.62 -12.64 12.09
CA GLY A 265 -48.64 -12.89 13.11
C GLY A 265 -49.84 -13.70 12.61
N SER A 266 -50.32 -13.45 11.39
CA SER A 266 -51.41 -14.24 10.79
C SER A 266 -51.04 -15.69 10.46
N SER A 267 -49.74 -16.00 10.46
CA SER A 267 -49.21 -17.36 10.23
C SER A 267 -48.64 -17.99 11.50
N LEU A 268 -48.76 -17.34 12.66
CA LEU A 268 -48.11 -17.74 13.91
C LEU A 268 -48.45 -19.19 14.31
N ALA A 269 -49.72 -19.61 14.24
CA ALA A 269 -50.11 -20.99 14.53
C ALA A 269 -49.39 -22.02 13.63
N LYS A 270 -49.27 -21.72 12.33
CA LYS A 270 -48.59 -22.58 11.36
C LYS A 270 -47.09 -22.63 11.62
N VAL A 271 -46.48 -21.50 12.01
CA VAL A 271 -45.06 -21.43 12.38
C VAL A 271 -44.79 -22.26 13.63
N LEU A 272 -45.61 -22.10 14.68
CA LEU A 272 -45.49 -22.88 15.93
C LEU A 272 -45.57 -24.39 15.69
N GLN A 273 -46.41 -24.83 14.75
CA GLN A 273 -46.57 -26.23 14.35
C GLN A 273 -45.55 -26.72 13.30
N GLY A 274 -44.57 -25.90 12.90
CA GLY A 274 -43.58 -26.26 11.87
C GLY A 274 -44.14 -26.40 10.46
N LYS A 275 -45.38 -25.95 10.23
CA LYS A 275 -46.09 -25.99 8.93
C LYS A 275 -45.73 -24.80 8.03
N CYS A 276 -45.04 -23.79 8.56
CA CYS A 276 -44.60 -22.61 7.83
C CYS A 276 -43.17 -22.25 8.25
N ASN A 277 -42.29 -22.01 7.27
CA ASN A 277 -40.92 -21.56 7.54
C ASN A 277 -40.93 -20.05 7.81
N PRO A 278 -40.55 -19.59 9.02
CA PRO A 278 -40.56 -18.16 9.36
C PRO A 278 -39.59 -17.34 8.51
N LEU A 279 -38.49 -17.93 8.02
CA LEU A 279 -37.56 -17.24 7.12
C LEU A 279 -38.27 -16.73 5.85
N GLN A 280 -39.22 -17.49 5.30
CA GLN A 280 -40.00 -17.09 4.12
C GLN A 280 -41.01 -15.98 4.43
N LEU A 281 -41.40 -15.81 5.70
CA LEU A 281 -42.26 -14.73 6.15
C LEU A 281 -41.47 -13.44 6.37
N LEU A 282 -40.20 -13.51 6.80
CA LEU A 282 -39.35 -12.32 6.87
C LEU A 282 -38.78 -11.93 5.50
N PHE A 283 -38.41 -12.93 4.69
CA PHE A 283 -37.72 -12.79 3.41
C PHE A 283 -38.45 -13.53 2.28
N PRO A 284 -39.63 -13.04 1.83
CA PRO A 284 -40.38 -13.69 0.76
C PRO A 284 -39.52 -13.74 -0.52
N ASP A 285 -39.30 -14.92 -1.07
CA ASP A 285 -38.43 -15.15 -2.24
C ASP A 285 -37.00 -14.59 -2.10
N GLY A 286 -36.54 -14.39 -0.87
CA GLY A 286 -35.24 -13.76 -0.57
C GLY A 286 -35.21 -12.24 -0.78
N ASP A 287 -36.35 -11.58 -0.94
CA ASP A 287 -36.48 -10.13 -0.98
C ASP A 287 -36.19 -9.51 0.40
N LEU A 288 -35.38 -8.46 0.41
CA LEU A 288 -35.00 -7.72 1.63
C LEU A 288 -35.76 -6.40 1.76
N THR A 289 -36.55 -6.00 0.75
CA THR A 289 -37.08 -4.64 0.63
C THR A 289 -37.85 -4.21 1.87
N THR A 290 -38.77 -5.03 2.38
CA THR A 290 -39.53 -4.71 3.60
C THR A 290 -38.64 -4.52 4.83
N LEU A 291 -37.59 -5.34 4.98
CA LEU A 291 -36.69 -5.23 6.13
C LEU A 291 -35.73 -4.05 6.00
N SER A 292 -35.24 -3.77 4.79
CA SER A 292 -34.51 -2.54 4.51
C SER A 292 -35.34 -1.32 4.89
N GLN A 293 -36.63 -1.29 4.51
CA GLN A 293 -37.53 -0.20 4.92
C GLN A 293 -37.67 -0.09 6.45
N ILE A 294 -37.79 -1.20 7.17
CA ILE A 294 -37.91 -1.17 8.65
C ILE A 294 -36.61 -0.67 9.30
N TYR A 295 -35.44 -1.18 8.88
CA TYR A 295 -34.15 -0.85 9.48
C TYR A 295 -33.51 0.46 8.96
N GLN A 296 -34.07 1.06 7.91
CA GLN A 296 -33.53 2.27 7.29
C GLN A 296 -34.56 3.39 7.25
N ASP A 297 -35.75 3.12 6.71
CA ASP A 297 -36.70 4.16 6.30
C ASP A 297 -37.82 4.41 7.32
N SER A 298 -38.02 3.52 8.30
CA SER A 298 -39.00 3.74 9.38
C SER A 298 -38.62 4.96 10.22
N THR A 299 -39.61 5.66 10.79
CA THR A 299 -39.35 6.84 11.64
C THR A 299 -38.39 6.52 12.80
N GLY A 300 -38.57 5.35 13.43
CA GLY A 300 -37.67 4.87 14.48
C GLY A 300 -36.25 4.62 13.97
N ALA A 301 -36.09 3.93 12.85
CA ALA A 301 -34.78 3.66 12.27
C ALA A 301 -34.09 4.92 11.76
N GLN A 302 -34.81 5.84 11.11
CA GLN A 302 -34.26 7.11 10.67
C GLN A 302 -33.72 7.91 11.85
N LEU A 303 -34.48 8.01 12.95
CA LEU A 303 -34.05 8.69 14.16
C LEU A 303 -32.77 8.06 14.73
N MET A 304 -32.77 6.75 14.92
CA MET A 304 -31.65 6.06 15.55
C MET A 304 -30.41 5.98 14.65
N ASN A 305 -30.56 5.74 13.34
CA ASN A 305 -29.44 5.76 12.40
C ASN A 305 -28.85 7.16 12.23
N ASN A 306 -29.67 8.23 12.26
CA ASN A 306 -29.16 9.60 12.30
C ASN A 306 -28.39 9.87 13.60
N LEU A 307 -28.85 9.34 14.74
CA LEU A 307 -28.12 9.45 16.00
C LEU A 307 -26.78 8.72 15.92
N VAL A 308 -26.74 7.50 15.37
CA VAL A 308 -25.47 6.77 15.14
C VAL A 308 -24.56 7.57 14.20
N ARG A 309 -25.08 8.15 13.11
CA ARG A 309 -24.33 9.04 12.21
C ARG A 309 -23.73 10.23 12.96
N GLN A 310 -24.51 10.93 13.78
CA GLN A 310 -24.04 12.09 14.57
C GLN A 310 -22.97 11.70 15.59
N VAL A 311 -23.11 10.52 16.22
CA VAL A 311 -22.07 9.95 17.09
C VAL A 311 -20.78 9.74 16.29
N VAL A 312 -20.87 9.06 15.14
CA VAL A 312 -19.71 8.79 14.28
C VAL A 312 -19.05 10.09 13.84
N GLU A 313 -19.81 11.07 13.35
CA GLU A 313 -19.31 12.41 12.99
C GLU A 313 -18.61 13.13 14.16
N SER A 314 -19.14 12.97 15.38
CA SER A 314 -18.57 13.58 16.59
C SER A 314 -17.30 12.90 17.09
N VAL A 315 -17.10 11.64 16.71
CA VAL A 315 -15.95 10.80 17.09
C VAL A 315 -14.78 10.96 16.12
N MET A 316 -15.07 11.27 14.84
CA MET A 316 -14.05 11.37 13.79
C MET A 316 -12.93 12.33 14.19
N PRO A 317 -11.65 11.93 14.07
CA PRO A 317 -10.53 12.76 14.43
C PRO A 317 -10.38 13.92 13.43
N ILE A 318 -9.86 15.05 13.91
CA ILE A 318 -9.53 16.20 13.06
C ILE A 318 -8.39 15.85 12.07
N GLN A 319 -7.50 14.94 12.46
CA GLN A 319 -6.38 14.42 11.65
C GLN A 319 -6.15 12.94 11.93
N GLY A 320 -5.82 12.17 10.89
CA GLY A 320 -5.51 10.74 10.97
C GLY A 320 -6.52 9.87 10.22
N ASN A 321 -6.10 8.65 9.89
CA ASN A 321 -6.95 7.66 9.24
C ASN A 321 -7.75 6.90 10.30
N VAL A 322 -9.00 6.56 10.00
CA VAL A 322 -9.89 5.78 10.89
C VAL A 322 -10.23 4.45 10.26
N ARG A 323 -10.08 3.38 11.03
CA ARG A 323 -10.49 2.02 10.66
C ARG A 323 -11.77 1.66 11.38
N ILE A 324 -12.82 1.41 10.60
CA ILE A 324 -14.16 1.09 11.08
C ILE A 324 -14.47 -0.36 10.75
N LEU A 325 -14.95 -1.13 11.72
CA LEU A 325 -15.55 -2.44 11.51
C LEU A 325 -17.04 -2.38 11.84
N GLU A 326 -17.89 -2.78 10.90
CA GLU A 326 -19.32 -3.00 11.16
C GLU A 326 -19.59 -4.49 11.31
N ILE A 327 -20.12 -4.90 12.46
CA ILE A 327 -20.48 -6.28 12.79
C ILE A 327 -21.97 -6.47 12.52
N GLY A 328 -22.31 -7.49 11.72
CA GLY A 328 -23.70 -7.84 11.41
C GLY A 328 -24.46 -6.73 10.70
N GLY A 329 -23.85 -6.12 9.69
CA GLY A 329 -24.45 -4.99 8.97
C GLY A 329 -25.71 -5.34 8.17
N GLY A 330 -26.02 -6.63 7.98
CA GLY A 330 -27.28 -7.11 7.42
C GLY A 330 -27.61 -6.51 6.05
N THR A 331 -28.74 -5.79 5.96
CA THR A 331 -29.21 -5.15 4.73
C THR A 331 -28.43 -3.87 4.35
N GLY A 332 -27.50 -3.43 5.21
CA GLY A 332 -26.76 -2.18 5.07
C GLY A 332 -27.59 -0.94 5.46
N GLY A 333 -28.59 -1.10 6.32
CA GLY A 333 -29.46 -0.01 6.80
C GLY A 333 -28.66 1.10 7.47
N THR A 334 -27.97 0.79 8.56
CA THR A 334 -27.10 1.74 9.27
C THR A 334 -25.92 2.18 8.40
N THR A 335 -25.28 1.26 7.66
CA THR A 335 -24.21 1.55 6.69
C THR A 335 -24.58 2.69 5.74
N SER A 336 -25.81 2.70 5.21
CA SER A 336 -26.28 3.72 4.26
C SER A 336 -26.29 5.15 4.82
N TYR A 337 -26.39 5.31 6.14
CA TYR A 337 -26.30 6.62 6.82
C TYR A 337 -24.87 7.02 7.12
N LEU A 338 -23.97 6.05 7.28
CA LEU A 338 -22.58 6.27 7.65
C LEU A 338 -21.72 6.62 6.44
N LEU A 339 -21.81 5.86 5.36
CA LEU A 339 -20.92 6.05 4.20
C LEU A 339 -20.90 7.50 3.66
N PRO A 340 -22.02 8.25 3.60
CA PRO A 340 -22.00 9.63 3.12
C PRO A 340 -21.22 10.63 3.98
N CYS A 341 -21.02 10.36 5.29
CA CYS A 341 -20.28 11.26 6.17
C CYS A 341 -18.79 10.90 6.32
N LEU A 342 -18.33 9.81 5.68
CA LEU A 342 -16.95 9.33 5.76
C LEU A 342 -16.13 9.82 4.57
N ALA A 343 -14.90 10.27 4.82
CA ALA A 343 -13.97 10.71 3.78
C ALA A 343 -13.17 9.51 3.23
N PRO A 344 -13.30 9.14 1.93
CA PRO A 344 -12.65 7.95 1.38
C PRO A 344 -11.12 7.93 1.51
N SER A 345 -10.48 9.10 1.54
CA SER A 345 -9.02 9.24 1.65
C SER A 345 -8.49 8.96 3.06
N THR A 346 -9.33 9.01 4.08
CA THR A 346 -8.93 8.90 5.49
C THR A 346 -9.74 7.84 6.25
N THR A 347 -10.53 7.03 5.57
CA THR A 347 -11.37 6.01 6.21
C THR A 347 -11.21 4.67 5.50
N GLN A 348 -10.95 3.63 6.28
CA GLN A 348 -11.10 2.24 5.85
C GLN A 348 -12.32 1.64 6.54
N TYR A 349 -13.26 1.13 5.78
CA TYR A 349 -14.50 0.57 6.30
C TYR A 349 -14.55 -0.93 6.04
N THR A 350 -14.63 -1.77 7.07
CA THR A 350 -14.82 -3.22 6.92
C THR A 350 -16.28 -3.56 7.24
N PHE A 351 -17.06 -3.89 6.22
CA PHE A 351 -18.43 -4.37 6.36
C PHE A 351 -18.42 -5.89 6.59
N THR A 352 -19.09 -6.36 7.65
CA THR A 352 -19.20 -7.79 7.94
C THR A 352 -20.61 -8.25 8.27
N ASP A 353 -20.88 -9.50 7.95
CA ASP A 353 -22.09 -10.23 8.30
C ASP A 353 -21.80 -11.73 8.34
N VAL A 354 -22.56 -12.50 9.14
CA VAL A 354 -22.44 -13.96 9.19
C VAL A 354 -22.95 -14.61 7.89
N SER A 355 -23.84 -13.96 7.16
CA SER A 355 -24.43 -14.43 5.91
C SER A 355 -23.68 -13.90 4.69
N PRO A 356 -23.09 -14.78 3.87
CA PRO A 356 -22.48 -14.38 2.59
C PRO A 356 -23.47 -13.71 1.63
N LEU A 357 -24.78 -14.00 1.74
CA LEU A 357 -25.81 -13.39 0.90
C LEU A 357 -25.98 -11.89 1.19
N PHE A 358 -25.94 -11.49 2.47
CA PHE A 358 -25.99 -10.08 2.85
C PHE A 358 -24.73 -9.34 2.38
N ILE A 359 -23.56 -9.95 2.56
CA ILE A 359 -22.30 -9.42 2.02
C ILE A 359 -22.39 -9.14 0.52
N GLN A 360 -22.86 -10.10 -0.28
CA GLN A 360 -22.96 -9.92 -1.73
C GLN A 360 -23.94 -8.82 -2.14
N LYS A 361 -25.10 -8.73 -1.47
CA LYS A 361 -26.11 -7.71 -1.76
C LYS A 361 -25.62 -6.31 -1.41
N VAL A 362 -25.00 -6.15 -0.24
CA VAL A 362 -24.44 -4.86 0.20
C VAL A 362 -23.26 -4.45 -0.68
N LYS A 363 -22.41 -5.39 -1.09
CA LYS A 363 -21.34 -5.13 -2.06
C LYS A 363 -21.85 -4.62 -3.40
N ASN A 364 -22.96 -5.17 -3.89
CA ASN A 364 -23.60 -4.66 -5.11
C ASN A 364 -24.23 -3.27 -4.89
N ARG A 365 -24.83 -3.04 -3.72
CA ARG A 365 -25.49 -1.77 -3.37
C ARG A 365 -24.51 -0.61 -3.25
N PHE A 366 -23.32 -0.84 -2.68
CA PHE A 366 -22.31 0.19 -2.44
C PHE A 366 -21.05 0.00 -3.31
N ALA A 367 -21.21 -0.55 -4.52
CA ALA A 367 -20.10 -0.84 -5.43
C ALA A 367 -19.26 0.39 -5.81
N GLU A 368 -19.82 1.59 -5.70
CA GLU A 368 -19.13 2.86 -5.97
C GLU A 368 -18.19 3.30 -4.82
N CYS A 369 -18.33 2.71 -3.63
CA CYS A 369 -17.50 3.03 -2.46
C CYS A 369 -16.25 2.14 -2.43
N SER A 370 -15.15 2.63 -2.99
CA SER A 370 -13.89 1.87 -3.12
C SER A 370 -13.12 1.62 -1.81
N PHE A 371 -13.51 2.28 -0.72
CA PHE A 371 -12.85 2.19 0.59
C PHE A 371 -13.52 1.18 1.54
N ILE A 372 -14.45 0.36 1.03
CA ILE A 372 -15.14 -0.68 1.79
C ILE A 372 -14.52 -2.06 1.50
N ASP A 373 -14.03 -2.71 2.54
CA ASP A 373 -13.68 -4.12 2.56
C ASP A 373 -14.88 -4.96 3.02
N TYR A 374 -15.12 -6.09 2.36
CA TYR A 374 -16.24 -6.99 2.66
C TYR A 374 -15.72 -8.34 3.15
N LYS A 375 -16.09 -8.75 4.37
CA LYS A 375 -15.66 -10.02 4.97
C LYS A 375 -16.79 -10.69 5.74
N VAL A 376 -16.82 -12.02 5.75
CA VAL A 376 -17.71 -12.78 6.64
C VAL A 376 -17.12 -12.77 8.05
N LEU A 377 -17.94 -12.49 9.06
CA LEU A 377 -17.55 -12.56 10.47
C LEU A 377 -18.70 -13.14 11.28
N ASP A 378 -18.42 -14.24 11.97
CA ASP A 378 -19.24 -14.73 13.07
C ASP A 378 -18.58 -14.31 14.39
N ILE A 379 -19.17 -13.35 15.08
CA ILE A 379 -18.59 -12.75 16.29
C ILE A 379 -18.60 -13.70 17.49
N GLU A 380 -19.31 -14.83 17.41
CA GLU A 380 -19.31 -15.85 18.47
C GLU A 380 -18.02 -16.66 18.52
N TYR A 381 -17.26 -16.67 17.42
CA TYR A 381 -15.98 -17.37 17.31
C TYR A 381 -14.81 -16.38 17.28
N SER A 382 -13.60 -16.90 17.54
CA SER A 382 -12.37 -16.10 17.52
C SER A 382 -12.23 -15.31 16.21
N PRO A 383 -12.15 -13.97 16.24
CA PRO A 383 -11.97 -13.18 15.02
C PRO A 383 -10.61 -13.46 14.35
N GLN A 384 -9.58 -13.73 15.14
CA GLN A 384 -8.25 -14.07 14.62
C GLN A 384 -8.27 -15.32 13.74
N ALA A 385 -9.00 -16.36 14.17
CA ALA A 385 -9.14 -17.59 13.40
C ALA A 385 -9.92 -17.38 12.07
N GLN A 386 -10.67 -16.28 11.96
CA GLN A 386 -11.45 -15.90 10.79
C GLN A 386 -10.71 -14.91 9.87
N GLY A 387 -9.43 -14.61 10.14
CA GLY A 387 -8.61 -13.73 9.31
C GLY A 387 -8.77 -12.23 9.61
N PHE A 388 -9.14 -11.90 10.85
CA PHE A 388 -9.12 -10.54 11.37
C PHE A 388 -7.90 -10.34 12.26
N ASP A 389 -7.13 -9.29 11.98
CA ASP A 389 -6.05 -8.88 12.85
C ASP A 389 -6.61 -8.22 14.12
N LEU A 390 -5.96 -8.48 15.25
CA LEU A 390 -6.40 -8.00 16.56
C LEU A 390 -5.92 -6.57 16.82
N GLN A 391 -6.71 -5.82 17.59
CA GLN A 391 -6.42 -4.44 18.02
C GLN A 391 -6.19 -3.46 16.85
N GLN A 392 -6.87 -3.67 15.73
CA GLN A 392 -6.74 -2.84 14.54
C GLN A 392 -7.89 -1.85 14.35
N TYR A 393 -9.07 -2.07 14.91
CA TYR A 393 -10.20 -1.22 14.60
C TYR A 393 -10.30 -0.07 15.60
N ASP A 394 -10.29 1.17 15.11
CA ASP A 394 -10.50 2.36 15.92
C ASP A 394 -11.98 2.43 16.35
N LEU A 395 -12.89 2.13 15.42
CA LEU A 395 -14.34 2.03 15.68
C LEU A 395 -14.86 0.64 15.36
N VAL A 396 -15.66 0.08 16.27
CA VAL A 396 -16.52 -1.08 16.00
C VAL A 396 -17.97 -0.63 16.12
N ILE A 397 -18.78 -0.89 15.10
CA ILE A 397 -20.20 -0.56 15.04
C ILE A 397 -20.98 -1.87 15.02
N ALA A 398 -21.99 -1.98 15.87
CA ALA A 398 -22.90 -3.11 15.90
C ALA A 398 -24.32 -2.59 16.06
N ALA A 399 -25.17 -2.81 15.06
CA ALA A 399 -26.56 -2.36 15.05
C ALA A 399 -27.50 -3.55 15.08
N ASN A 400 -28.22 -3.73 16.19
CA ASN A 400 -29.25 -4.75 16.39
C ASN A 400 -28.80 -6.17 16.03
N VAL A 401 -27.64 -6.59 16.57
CA VAL A 401 -27.02 -7.88 16.25
C VAL A 401 -26.52 -8.64 17.48
N LEU A 402 -25.99 -7.96 18.50
CA LEU A 402 -25.25 -8.65 19.57
C LEU A 402 -26.19 -9.48 20.45
N HIS A 403 -27.46 -9.07 20.57
CA HIS A 403 -28.49 -9.83 21.26
C HIS A 403 -28.72 -11.23 20.66
N ALA A 404 -28.41 -11.45 19.38
CA ALA A 404 -28.59 -12.71 18.68
C ALA A 404 -27.39 -13.68 18.82
N THR A 405 -26.60 -13.56 19.89
CA THR A 405 -25.45 -14.43 20.20
C THR A 405 -25.71 -15.28 21.44
N GLN A 406 -25.02 -16.42 21.59
CA GLN A 406 -25.15 -17.34 22.72
C GLN A 406 -24.72 -16.70 24.05
N SER A 407 -23.60 -15.97 24.05
CA SER A 407 -23.04 -15.34 25.24
C SER A 407 -22.56 -13.92 24.94
N LEU A 408 -23.19 -12.92 25.57
CA LEU A 408 -22.77 -11.52 25.43
C LEU A 408 -21.35 -11.31 25.97
N GLN A 409 -20.96 -12.02 27.03
CA GLN A 409 -19.61 -11.91 27.59
C GLN A 409 -18.53 -12.35 26.59
N THR A 410 -18.74 -13.48 25.91
CA THR A 410 -17.82 -13.97 24.87
C THR A 410 -17.79 -13.03 23.68
N THR A 411 -18.98 -12.62 23.19
CA THR A 411 -19.13 -11.67 22.09
C THR A 411 -18.38 -10.35 22.37
N LEU A 412 -18.56 -9.76 23.55
CA LEU A 412 -17.87 -8.53 23.95
C LEU A 412 -16.36 -8.74 24.12
N THR A 413 -15.92 -9.94 24.54
CA THR A 413 -14.49 -10.29 24.60
C THR A 413 -13.86 -10.28 23.20
N HIS A 414 -14.54 -10.86 22.20
CA HIS A 414 -14.06 -10.83 20.81
C HIS A 414 -14.06 -9.42 20.22
N ILE A 415 -15.10 -8.62 20.48
CA ILE A 415 -15.13 -7.20 20.09
C ILE A 415 -13.96 -6.43 20.73
N ARG A 416 -13.69 -6.68 22.02
CA ARG A 416 -12.57 -6.06 22.73
C ARG A 416 -11.22 -6.43 22.13
N GLN A 417 -11.06 -7.66 21.61
CA GLN A 417 -9.84 -8.09 20.93
C GLN A 417 -9.64 -7.40 19.57
N LEU A 418 -10.73 -7.05 18.88
CA LEU A 418 -10.69 -6.33 17.60
C LEU A 418 -10.37 -4.85 17.76
N LEU A 419 -10.84 -4.23 18.85
CA LEU A 419 -10.64 -2.81 19.14
C LEU A 419 -9.19 -2.49 19.50
N ALA A 420 -8.67 -1.47 18.83
CA ALA A 420 -7.40 -0.83 19.12
C ALA A 420 -7.43 -0.16 20.51
N PRO A 421 -6.31 -0.01 21.24
CA PRO A 421 -6.23 0.89 22.40
C PRO A 421 -6.89 2.26 22.15
N GLY A 422 -7.66 2.76 23.12
CA GLY A 422 -8.46 3.98 22.95
C GLY A 422 -9.68 3.86 22.01
N GLY A 423 -9.84 2.72 21.32
CA GLY A 423 -10.92 2.45 20.37
C GLY A 423 -12.31 2.43 21.01
N LEU A 424 -13.32 2.64 20.18
CA LEU A 424 -14.71 2.84 20.59
C LEU A 424 -15.65 1.80 19.98
N LEU A 425 -16.44 1.14 20.82
CA LEU A 425 -17.63 0.41 20.41
C LEU A 425 -18.83 1.35 20.38
N ILE A 426 -19.55 1.40 19.25
CA ILE A 426 -20.85 2.05 19.07
C ILE A 426 -21.88 0.96 18.86
N LEU A 427 -22.78 0.80 19.83
CA LEU A 427 -23.82 -0.21 19.84
C LEU A 427 -25.19 0.46 19.70
N LEU A 428 -25.95 0.09 18.68
CA LEU A 428 -27.38 0.43 18.57
C LEU A 428 -28.18 -0.82 18.92
N GLU A 429 -28.92 -0.80 20.04
CA GLU A 429 -29.67 -1.99 20.49
C GLU A 429 -31.06 -1.67 21.01
N GLY A 430 -31.95 -2.66 20.89
CA GLY A 430 -33.21 -2.69 21.61
C GLY A 430 -32.96 -2.98 23.09
N VAL A 431 -33.61 -2.24 23.98
CA VAL A 431 -33.34 -2.29 25.43
C VAL A 431 -34.55 -2.69 26.27
N TYR A 432 -35.65 -3.06 25.63
CA TYR A 432 -36.85 -3.61 26.27
C TYR A 432 -37.53 -4.66 25.37
N PRO A 433 -38.24 -5.64 25.96
CA PRO A 433 -39.10 -6.54 25.21
C PRO A 433 -40.20 -5.81 24.44
N MET A 434 -40.44 -6.23 23.20
CA MET A 434 -41.55 -5.75 22.38
C MET A 434 -42.25 -6.94 21.73
N ARG A 435 -43.57 -7.03 21.92
CA ARG A 435 -44.37 -8.16 21.42
C ARG A 435 -44.33 -8.24 19.89
N TRP A 436 -44.28 -7.12 19.20
CA TRP A 436 -44.23 -7.14 17.74
C TRP A 436 -42.90 -7.66 17.19
N LEU A 437 -41.78 -7.43 17.90
CA LEU A 437 -40.49 -8.04 17.57
C LEU A 437 -40.53 -9.55 17.81
N ASP A 438 -41.14 -9.99 18.92
CA ASP A 438 -41.31 -11.41 19.24
C ASP A 438 -42.09 -12.17 18.17
N LEU A 439 -43.10 -11.53 17.56
CA LEU A 439 -43.91 -12.13 16.50
C LEU A 439 -43.33 -11.97 15.09
N THR A 440 -42.18 -11.33 14.97
CA THR A 440 -41.47 -11.17 13.70
C THR A 440 -40.09 -11.82 13.81
N PHE A 441 -39.10 -11.10 14.34
CA PHE A 441 -37.75 -11.60 14.54
C PHE A 441 -37.66 -12.71 15.58
N GLY A 442 -38.53 -12.71 16.59
CA GLY A 442 -38.66 -13.80 17.56
C GLY A 442 -39.12 -15.12 16.96
N LEU A 443 -39.54 -15.17 15.69
CA LEU A 443 -39.77 -16.45 15.02
C LEU A 443 -38.47 -17.13 14.54
N MET A 444 -37.34 -16.43 14.60
CA MET A 444 -36.03 -16.92 14.16
C MET A 444 -35.26 -17.56 15.31
N GLU A 445 -34.53 -18.63 15.00
CA GLU A 445 -33.65 -19.33 15.96
C GLU A 445 -32.62 -18.38 16.62
N GLY A 446 -32.07 -17.44 15.84
CA GLY A 446 -31.10 -16.45 16.34
C GLY A 446 -31.62 -15.60 17.51
N TRP A 447 -32.93 -15.35 17.60
CA TRP A 447 -33.52 -14.57 18.70
C TRP A 447 -33.49 -15.33 20.04
N TRP A 448 -33.49 -16.65 20.00
CA TRP A 448 -33.55 -17.51 21.20
C TRP A 448 -32.23 -18.23 21.50
N ARG A 449 -31.18 -17.82 20.80
CA ARG A 449 -29.85 -18.43 20.83
C ARG A 449 -29.10 -18.26 22.15
N PHE A 450 -29.49 -17.29 22.99
CA PHE A 450 -28.83 -16.98 24.25
C PHE A 450 -28.85 -18.14 25.26
N ASP A 451 -27.72 -18.43 25.89
CA ASP A 451 -27.60 -19.46 26.95
C ASP A 451 -26.89 -18.93 28.22
N ASP A 452 -26.53 -17.65 28.27
CA ASP A 452 -26.03 -16.94 29.44
C ASP A 452 -27.16 -16.50 30.39
N LEU A 453 -27.86 -17.51 30.92
CA LEU A 453 -29.11 -17.34 31.69
C LEU A 453 -28.98 -16.51 32.98
N ASP A 454 -27.77 -16.37 33.52
CA ASP A 454 -27.49 -15.48 34.66
C ASP A 454 -27.71 -14.00 34.29
N LEU A 455 -27.45 -13.64 33.03
CA LEU A 455 -27.66 -12.29 32.48
C LEU A 455 -29.00 -12.19 31.74
N ARG A 456 -29.31 -13.20 30.92
CA ARG A 456 -30.49 -13.26 30.05
C ARG A 456 -31.36 -14.47 30.42
N PRO A 457 -32.16 -14.39 31.50
CA PRO A 457 -32.88 -15.56 32.02
C PRO A 457 -34.01 -16.04 31.10
N ASN A 458 -34.66 -15.13 30.37
CA ASN A 458 -35.83 -15.47 29.55
C ASN A 458 -36.00 -14.61 28.27
N TYR A 459 -35.10 -13.67 27.98
CA TYR A 459 -35.25 -12.77 26.84
C TYR A 459 -33.89 -12.33 26.27
N PRO A 460 -33.74 -12.16 24.94
CA PRO A 460 -32.43 -11.83 24.34
C PRO A 460 -31.99 -10.38 24.55
N LEU A 461 -32.93 -9.45 24.63
CA LEU A 461 -32.66 -8.04 24.88
C LEU A 461 -32.49 -7.80 26.38
N ILE A 462 -31.55 -6.93 26.74
CA ILE A 462 -31.28 -6.52 28.11
C ILE A 462 -31.44 -5.01 28.25
N SER A 463 -31.77 -4.58 29.47
CA SER A 463 -31.93 -3.17 29.79
C SER A 463 -30.63 -2.39 29.64
N VAL A 464 -30.73 -1.07 29.53
CA VAL A 464 -29.57 -0.15 29.54
C VAL A 464 -28.64 -0.40 30.74
N GLU A 465 -29.21 -0.69 31.91
CA GLU A 465 -28.42 -0.93 33.12
C GLU A 465 -27.65 -2.26 33.05
N GLN A 466 -28.29 -3.31 32.53
CA GLN A 466 -27.62 -4.60 32.30
C GLN A 466 -26.52 -4.46 31.22
N TRP A 467 -26.74 -3.67 30.17
CA TRP A 467 -25.70 -3.34 29.19
C TRP A 467 -24.51 -2.63 29.85
N ARG A 468 -24.75 -1.64 30.72
CA ARG A 468 -23.67 -0.98 31.48
C ARG A 468 -22.88 -1.99 32.30
N GLN A 469 -23.56 -2.89 33.02
CA GLN A 469 -22.92 -3.90 33.86
C GLN A 469 -22.02 -4.85 33.04
N VAL A 470 -22.53 -5.42 31.95
CA VAL A 470 -21.74 -6.38 31.14
C VAL A 470 -20.56 -5.69 30.43
N LEU A 471 -20.73 -4.44 29.98
CA LEU A 471 -19.66 -3.68 29.32
C LEU A 471 -18.54 -3.27 30.29
N GLN A 472 -18.84 -3.03 31.57
CA GLN A 472 -17.83 -2.64 32.58
C GLN A 472 -16.72 -3.68 32.76
N HIS A 473 -16.97 -4.95 32.39
CA HIS A 473 -15.94 -5.98 32.44
C HIS A 473 -14.83 -5.80 31.40
N SER A 474 -15.11 -5.14 30.27
CA SER A 474 -14.18 -5.03 29.13
C SER A 474 -13.84 -3.58 28.74
N PHE A 475 -14.62 -2.61 29.20
CA PHE A 475 -14.54 -1.20 28.81
C PHE A 475 -14.46 -0.28 30.03
N LYS A 476 -13.76 0.86 29.89
CA LYS A 476 -13.50 1.79 31.00
C LYS A 476 -14.53 2.91 31.07
N SER A 477 -14.89 3.48 29.92
CA SER A 477 -15.84 4.59 29.81
C SER A 477 -17.07 4.13 29.05
N ILE A 478 -18.24 4.23 29.69
CA ILE A 478 -19.50 3.78 29.10
C ILE A 478 -20.54 4.89 29.18
N GLU A 479 -20.98 5.34 28.02
CA GLU A 479 -22.01 6.35 27.88
C GLU A 479 -23.22 5.81 27.13
N VAL A 480 -24.40 6.35 27.42
CA VAL A 480 -25.64 5.91 26.81
C VAL A 480 -26.43 7.14 26.39
N ILE A 481 -26.86 7.13 25.13
CA ILE A 481 -27.74 8.13 24.55
C ILE A 481 -29.04 7.42 24.20
N GLN A 482 -30.07 7.69 24.99
CA GLN A 482 -31.40 7.15 24.79
C GLN A 482 -32.37 8.32 24.62
N PRO A 483 -32.86 8.57 23.40
CA PRO A 483 -33.78 9.69 23.18
C PRO A 483 -35.09 9.50 23.95
N THR A 484 -35.69 10.62 24.36
CA THR A 484 -37.04 10.66 24.92
C THR A 484 -37.95 11.45 24.00
N LEU A 485 -39.21 11.01 23.90
CA LEU A 485 -40.26 11.59 23.06
C LEU A 485 -41.46 11.92 23.94
N SER A 486 -41.77 13.20 24.09
CA SER A 486 -42.86 13.67 24.96
C SER A 486 -42.77 13.14 26.41
N GLY A 487 -41.54 12.96 26.91
CA GLY A 487 -41.26 12.41 28.25
C GLY A 487 -41.23 10.87 28.33
N ALA A 488 -41.57 10.15 27.26
CA ALA A 488 -41.47 8.69 27.18
C ALA A 488 -40.18 8.27 26.49
N VAL A 489 -39.50 7.26 27.04
CA VAL A 489 -38.22 6.77 26.54
C VAL A 489 -38.43 5.90 25.29
N ILE A 490 -37.60 6.07 24.25
CA ILE A 490 -37.62 5.18 23.08
C ILE A 490 -37.06 3.80 23.44
N GLN A 491 -37.56 2.75 22.80
CA GLN A 491 -37.24 1.35 23.10
C GLN A 491 -35.83 0.92 22.65
N GLN A 492 -35.07 1.80 22.01
CA GLN A 492 -33.70 1.59 21.57
C GLN A 492 -32.76 2.62 22.17
N ALA A 493 -31.49 2.27 22.31
CA ALA A 493 -30.44 3.17 22.79
C ALA A 493 -29.18 3.05 21.93
N VAL A 494 -28.42 4.15 21.84
CA VAL A 494 -27.03 4.13 21.36
C VAL A 494 -26.12 4.09 22.58
N ILE A 495 -25.31 3.04 22.67
CA ILE A 495 -24.41 2.77 23.79
C ILE A 495 -22.97 2.88 23.28
N LEU A 496 -22.18 3.71 23.95
CA LEU A 496 -20.79 3.99 23.63
C LEU A 496 -19.92 3.33 24.69
N ALA A 497 -18.96 2.50 24.29
CA ALA A 497 -18.04 1.84 25.22
C ALA A 497 -16.59 1.97 24.72
N GLN A 498 -15.78 2.72 25.46
CA GLN A 498 -14.40 3.04 25.07
C GLN A 498 -13.38 2.18 25.82
N VAL A 499 -12.41 1.67 25.07
CA VAL A 499 -11.23 1.00 25.60
C VAL A 499 -10.32 2.04 26.24
N SER A 500 -9.70 1.69 27.37
CA SER A 500 -8.68 2.55 27.98
C SER A 500 -7.57 2.86 26.97
N ALA A 501 -7.24 4.14 26.78
CA ALA A 501 -6.02 4.55 26.08
C ALA A 501 -4.76 4.05 26.82
N ASP A 502 -4.86 3.95 28.15
CA ASP A 502 -3.87 3.25 28.97
C ASP A 502 -4.11 1.74 28.84
N VAL A 503 -3.41 1.11 27.90
CA VAL A 503 -2.91 -0.23 28.17
C VAL A 503 -1.49 -0.04 28.72
N PRO A 504 -1.11 -0.65 29.85
CA PRO A 504 0.30 -0.79 30.17
C PRO A 504 0.91 -1.63 29.06
N SER A 505 1.49 -0.98 28.06
CA SER A 505 2.66 -1.56 27.42
C SER A 505 3.66 -1.70 28.57
N GLN A 506 3.77 -2.91 29.13
CA GLN A 506 5.10 -3.35 29.48
C GLN A 506 5.87 -3.30 28.15
N ILE A 507 6.45 -2.12 27.86
CA ILE A 507 7.54 -2.02 26.91
C ILE A 507 8.51 -3.08 27.42
N PRO A 508 8.85 -4.10 26.61
CA PRO A 508 9.94 -4.99 26.98
C PRO A 508 11.11 -4.09 27.37
N ALA A 509 11.78 -4.34 28.49
CA ALA A 509 12.84 -3.46 28.97
C ALA A 509 14.00 -3.43 27.96
N PHE A 510 13.87 -2.63 26.91
CA PHE A 510 14.90 -2.37 25.93
C PHE A 510 15.81 -1.28 26.46
N ASP A 511 17.12 -1.45 26.28
CA ASP A 511 18.01 -0.29 26.21
C ASP A 511 17.81 0.36 24.85
N TRP A 512 17.46 1.64 24.81
CA TRP A 512 17.47 2.40 23.56
C TRP A 512 18.82 3.10 23.41
N LEU A 513 19.49 2.87 22.29
CA LEU A 513 20.70 3.61 21.91
C LEU A 513 20.42 4.38 20.62
N ILE A 514 20.46 5.70 20.70
CA ILE A 514 20.19 6.59 19.57
C ILE A 514 21.50 7.24 19.15
N VAL A 515 21.96 6.95 17.93
CA VAL A 515 23.04 7.72 17.29
C VAL A 515 22.37 8.91 16.61
N ALA A 516 22.42 10.06 17.26
CA ALA A 516 21.59 11.22 16.94
C ALA A 516 21.89 11.84 15.57
N ASP A 517 20.86 12.46 15.01
CA ASP A 517 20.95 13.45 13.94
C ASP A 517 20.88 14.88 14.52
N GLU A 518 21.21 15.87 13.70
CA GLU A 518 21.03 17.29 13.98
C GLU A 518 19.78 17.86 13.26
N GLN A 519 18.93 17.00 12.69
CA GLN A 519 17.72 17.35 11.92
C GLN A 519 16.43 17.29 12.76
N GLY A 520 16.53 16.96 14.05
CA GLY A 520 15.43 16.94 15.03
C GLY A 520 14.66 15.63 15.14
N VAL A 521 15.02 14.57 14.39
CA VAL A 521 14.32 13.28 14.49
C VAL A 521 14.68 12.58 15.80
N SER A 522 15.96 12.64 16.21
CA SER A 522 16.41 12.15 17.52
C SER A 522 15.70 12.83 18.69
N ASP A 523 15.45 14.14 18.61
CA ASP A 523 14.76 14.89 19.67
C ASP A 523 13.30 14.45 19.80
N ALA A 524 12.61 14.28 18.68
CA ALA A 524 11.23 13.77 18.67
C ALA A 524 11.14 12.34 19.25
N ILE A 525 12.07 11.45 18.89
CA ILE A 525 12.12 10.09 19.44
C ILE A 525 12.36 10.11 20.95
N THR A 526 13.35 10.87 21.41
CA THR A 526 13.69 10.95 22.84
C THR A 526 12.56 11.55 23.67
N TYR A 527 11.83 12.53 23.14
CA TYR A 527 10.61 13.05 23.75
C TYR A 527 9.55 11.96 23.94
N CYS A 528 9.28 11.16 22.91
CA CYS A 528 8.34 10.04 22.98
C CYS A 528 8.77 8.96 23.98
N LEU A 529 10.06 8.58 23.98
CA LEU A 529 10.61 7.59 24.91
C LEU A 529 10.54 8.08 26.36
N GLN A 530 10.85 9.36 26.60
CA GLN A 530 10.76 9.98 27.92
C GLN A 530 9.32 10.01 28.43
N ALA A 531 8.36 10.38 27.58
CA ALA A 531 6.93 10.40 27.93
C ALA A 531 6.41 9.00 28.32
N GLN A 532 7.01 7.94 27.78
CA GLN A 532 6.67 6.55 28.08
C GLN A 532 7.50 5.95 29.24
N GLY A 533 8.38 6.74 29.88
CA GLY A 533 9.26 6.26 30.96
C GLY A 533 10.32 5.25 30.51
N ALA A 534 10.64 5.19 29.21
CA ALA A 534 11.66 4.31 28.67
C ALA A 534 13.07 4.83 28.97
N SER A 535 14.00 3.91 29.20
CA SER A 535 15.41 4.25 29.42
C SER A 535 16.17 4.27 28.09
N TYR A 536 16.83 5.39 27.79
CA TYR A 536 17.54 5.61 26.55
C TYR A 536 18.89 6.30 26.76
N ARG A 537 19.79 6.15 25.80
CA ARG A 537 21.08 6.84 25.69
C ARG A 537 21.20 7.44 24.30
N VAL A 538 21.66 8.67 24.24
CA VAL A 538 21.94 9.39 22.98
C VAL A 538 23.45 9.55 22.86
N ILE A 539 24.00 9.25 21.68
CA ILE A 539 25.42 9.44 21.35
C ILE A 539 25.56 10.13 20.00
N SER A 540 26.66 10.86 19.83
CA SER A 540 27.07 11.38 18.53
C SER A 540 27.78 10.29 17.72
N ALA A 541 27.69 10.36 16.39
CA ALA A 541 28.44 9.48 15.48
C ALA A 541 29.96 9.66 15.54
N ALA A 542 30.47 10.67 16.27
CA ALA A 542 31.89 10.86 16.57
C ALA A 542 32.34 10.17 17.86
N ASP A 543 31.41 9.82 18.76
CA ASP A 543 31.69 9.43 20.14
C ASP A 543 31.21 8.01 20.45
N PHE A 544 31.91 7.00 19.92
CA PHE A 544 31.64 5.59 20.21
C PHE A 544 32.58 5.04 21.31
N PRO A 545 32.14 4.91 22.57
CA PRO A 545 32.89 4.15 23.58
C PRO A 545 32.77 2.64 23.31
N GLN A 546 33.53 1.79 24.03
CA GLN A 546 33.17 0.37 24.13
C GLN A 546 31.76 0.25 24.73
N LEU A 547 30.82 -0.32 23.97
CA LEU A 547 29.42 -0.45 24.36
C LEU A 547 29.17 -1.84 24.93
N THR A 548 29.03 -1.93 26.26
CA THR A 548 28.57 -3.15 26.93
C THR A 548 27.05 -3.17 26.96
N ILE A 549 26.46 -4.15 26.29
CA ILE A 549 25.02 -4.38 26.28
C ILE A 549 24.66 -5.38 27.40
N THR A 550 23.67 -5.06 28.24
CA THR A 550 23.30 -5.87 29.42
C THR A 550 21.84 -6.36 29.40
N ARG A 551 21.05 -5.91 28.43
CA ARG A 551 19.67 -6.32 28.16
C ARG A 551 19.39 -6.17 26.67
N PRO A 552 18.26 -6.72 26.14
CA PRO A 552 17.91 -6.51 24.74
C PRO A 552 17.96 -5.02 24.36
N THR A 553 18.57 -4.67 23.23
CA THR A 553 18.80 -3.26 22.85
C THR A 553 18.23 -2.95 21.47
N GLN A 554 17.54 -1.81 21.36
CA GLN A 554 17.15 -1.20 20.09
C GLN A 554 18.14 -0.07 19.78
N ILE A 555 18.92 -0.22 18.71
CA ILE A 555 19.89 0.78 18.26
C ILE A 555 19.32 1.49 17.04
N ILE A 556 19.14 2.81 17.12
CA ILE A 556 18.66 3.64 16.00
C ILE A 556 19.81 4.52 15.51
N PHE A 557 20.22 4.34 14.27
CA PHE A 557 21.27 5.13 13.62
C PHE A 557 20.64 6.22 12.75
N LEU A 558 20.61 7.46 13.26
CA LEU A 558 20.02 8.62 12.59
C LEU A 558 21.06 9.56 11.98
N ALA A 559 22.34 9.46 12.36
CA ALA A 559 23.40 10.35 11.89
C ALA A 559 23.60 10.43 10.35
N ALA A 560 22.98 9.52 9.59
CA ALA A 560 22.90 9.64 8.14
C ALA A 560 22.03 10.81 7.67
N LEU A 561 21.05 11.24 8.47
CA LEU A 561 20.14 12.33 8.14
C LEU A 561 20.87 13.68 8.00
N ASP A 562 22.08 13.80 8.55
CA ASP A 562 22.94 14.98 8.48
C ASP A 562 23.79 15.06 7.20
N MET A 563 23.71 14.07 6.31
CA MET A 563 24.44 14.12 5.05
C MET A 563 23.86 15.20 4.12
N PRO A 564 24.71 15.90 3.34
CA PRO A 564 24.28 16.97 2.44
C PRO A 564 23.22 16.51 1.45
N SER A 565 22.28 17.40 1.14
CA SER A 565 21.21 17.12 0.19
C SER A 565 21.74 17.07 -1.24
N ALA A 566 21.03 16.40 -2.15
CA ALA A 566 21.43 16.27 -3.55
C ALA A 566 21.65 17.63 -4.26
N ALA A 567 20.99 18.70 -3.80
CA ALA A 567 21.17 20.05 -4.35
C ALA A 567 22.50 20.72 -3.93
N GLU A 568 23.12 20.25 -2.84
CA GLU A 568 24.33 20.80 -2.24
C GLU A 568 25.58 19.94 -2.52
N LEU A 569 25.42 18.82 -3.24
CA LEU A 569 26.50 17.88 -3.50
C LEU A 569 27.52 18.41 -4.52
N THR A 570 28.78 18.35 -4.11
CA THR A 570 29.96 18.40 -4.97
C THR A 570 30.67 17.05 -4.93
N LEU A 571 31.66 16.80 -5.80
CA LEU A 571 32.44 15.57 -5.75
C LEU A 571 33.11 15.40 -4.37
N GLU A 572 33.70 16.48 -3.85
CA GLU A 572 34.39 16.51 -2.56
C GLU A 572 33.43 16.29 -1.39
N SER A 573 32.26 16.92 -1.39
CA SER A 573 31.28 16.73 -0.30
C SER A 573 30.66 15.34 -0.32
N LEU A 574 30.52 14.73 -1.51
CA LEU A 574 30.08 13.34 -1.64
C LEU A 574 31.13 12.34 -1.12
N GLU A 575 32.42 12.54 -1.43
CA GLU A 575 33.51 11.71 -0.91
C GLU A 575 33.60 11.82 0.62
N ALA A 576 33.54 13.03 1.16
CA ALA A 576 33.53 13.26 2.60
C ALA A 576 32.31 12.63 3.30
N ALA A 577 31.11 12.80 2.72
CA ALA A 577 29.88 12.17 3.22
C ALA A 577 29.98 10.64 3.20
N SER A 578 30.51 10.07 2.11
CA SER A 578 30.75 8.63 1.95
C SER A 578 31.69 8.10 3.04
N GLN A 579 32.81 8.78 3.27
CA GLN A 579 33.75 8.37 4.31
C GLN A 579 33.13 8.47 5.70
N LYS A 580 32.42 9.57 6.01
CA LYS A 580 31.79 9.80 7.30
C LYS A 580 30.73 8.75 7.62
N ILE A 581 29.74 8.56 6.74
CA ILE A 581 28.61 7.64 6.99
C ILE A 581 29.09 6.19 7.12
N CYS A 582 30.02 5.76 6.26
CA CYS A 582 30.54 4.40 6.28
C CYS A 582 31.41 4.13 7.51
N SER A 583 32.28 5.07 7.87
CA SER A 583 33.16 4.92 9.04
C SER A 583 32.38 4.93 10.34
N SER A 584 31.36 5.80 10.48
CA SER A 584 30.52 5.84 11.67
C SER A 584 29.70 4.57 11.85
N ALA A 585 29.08 4.05 10.79
CA ALA A 585 28.35 2.78 10.85
C ALA A 585 29.27 1.60 11.19
N LEU A 586 30.46 1.53 10.56
CA LEU A 586 31.45 0.49 10.85
C LEU A 586 31.95 0.55 12.30
N THR A 587 32.26 1.75 12.79
CA THR A 587 32.75 1.96 14.16
C THR A 587 31.70 1.56 15.20
N LEU A 588 30.42 1.86 14.96
CA LEU A 588 29.32 1.38 15.79
C LEU A 588 29.34 -0.15 15.87
N ILE A 589 29.36 -0.84 14.73
CA ILE A 589 29.36 -2.31 14.70
C ILE A 589 30.58 -2.89 15.43
N GLN A 590 31.76 -2.32 15.22
CA GLN A 590 32.99 -2.75 15.89
C GLN A 590 33.00 -2.50 17.40
N ALA A 591 32.25 -1.51 17.88
CA ALA A 591 32.13 -1.18 19.30
C ALA A 591 31.14 -2.08 20.06
N LEU A 592 30.26 -2.79 19.35
CA LEU A 592 29.24 -3.66 19.93
C LEU A 592 29.84 -5.01 20.34
N THR A 593 29.57 -5.43 21.57
CA THR A 593 29.81 -6.80 22.04
C THR A 593 28.48 -7.49 22.28
N VAL A 594 28.23 -8.59 21.55
CA VAL A 594 26.94 -9.29 21.56
C VAL A 594 26.89 -10.29 22.72
N THR A 595 26.20 -9.90 23.78
CA THR A 595 25.89 -10.74 24.95
C THR A 595 24.39 -10.99 25.09
N HIS A 596 23.56 -10.18 24.42
CA HIS A 596 22.10 -10.21 24.43
C HIS A 596 21.55 -9.82 23.04
N PRO A 597 20.25 -10.07 22.75
CA PRO A 597 19.64 -9.71 21.47
C PRO A 597 19.73 -8.21 21.17
N ILE A 598 20.21 -7.86 19.97
CA ILE A 598 20.29 -6.48 19.48
C ILE A 598 19.47 -6.36 18.20
N ARG A 599 18.79 -5.23 18.03
CA ARG A 599 18.12 -4.83 16.81
C ARG A 599 18.71 -3.50 16.34
N LEU A 600 19.31 -3.49 15.15
CA LEU A 600 19.89 -2.31 14.54
C LEU A 600 18.96 -1.73 13.47
N TRP A 601 18.65 -0.45 13.60
CA TRP A 601 17.82 0.32 12.68
C TRP A 601 18.67 1.38 12.00
N LEU A 602 18.93 1.19 10.71
CA LEU A 602 19.67 2.13 9.88
C LEU A 602 18.68 3.03 9.15
N VAL A 603 18.68 4.32 9.48
CA VAL A 603 17.65 5.26 9.03
C VAL A 603 18.23 6.24 8.01
N THR A 604 17.56 6.39 6.89
CA THR A 604 17.81 7.42 5.88
C THR A 604 16.53 8.21 5.60
N ARG A 605 16.61 9.28 4.81
CA ARG A 605 15.46 10.10 4.40
C ARG A 605 15.57 10.48 2.92
N GLY A 606 14.62 10.04 2.11
CA GLY A 606 14.63 10.35 0.67
C GLY A 606 15.83 9.77 -0.08
N ALA A 607 16.39 8.63 0.36
CA ALA A 607 17.59 8.02 -0.22
C ALA A 607 17.28 6.96 -1.28
N VAL A 608 16.09 6.36 -1.24
CA VAL A 608 15.67 5.25 -2.09
C VAL A 608 14.43 5.62 -2.90
N ALA A 609 14.43 5.29 -4.20
CA ALA A 609 13.25 5.45 -5.04
C ALA A 609 12.30 4.27 -4.90
N THR A 610 11.01 4.55 -4.77
CA THR A 610 9.93 3.55 -4.74
C THR A 610 9.47 3.11 -6.14
N GLY A 611 9.92 3.79 -7.19
CA GLY A 611 9.53 3.53 -8.57
C GLY A 611 8.42 4.44 -9.10
N MET A 612 7.97 5.41 -8.30
CA MET A 612 7.07 6.48 -8.74
C MET A 612 7.77 7.42 -9.74
N ALA A 613 7.05 7.86 -10.78
CA ALA A 613 7.60 8.77 -11.75
C ALA A 613 7.95 10.13 -11.11
N ALA A 614 9.16 10.62 -11.37
CA ALA A 614 9.68 11.92 -10.89
C ALA A 614 9.76 12.08 -9.35
N GLU A 615 9.99 10.99 -8.62
CA GLU A 615 10.23 11.03 -7.17
C GLU A 615 11.56 11.77 -6.84
N PRO A 616 11.52 12.86 -6.04
CA PRO A 616 12.74 13.55 -5.64
C PRO A 616 13.52 12.71 -4.61
N LEU A 617 14.83 12.57 -4.80
CA LEU A 617 15.73 11.87 -3.88
C LEU A 617 16.72 12.83 -3.23
N PRO A 618 16.27 13.69 -2.29
CA PRO A 618 17.15 14.67 -1.66
C PRO A 618 18.25 14.02 -0.83
N GLY A 619 18.04 12.82 -0.30
CA GLY A 619 18.99 12.12 0.57
C GLY A 619 19.98 11.21 -0.15
N PHE A 620 20.36 11.53 -1.40
CA PHE A 620 21.19 10.64 -2.23
C PHE A 620 22.48 10.18 -1.54
N ALA A 621 23.19 11.07 -0.84
CA ALA A 621 24.43 10.75 -0.13
C ALA A 621 24.24 9.72 1.00
N GLN A 622 23.01 9.57 1.51
CA GLN A 622 22.67 8.64 2.58
C GLN A 622 22.53 7.19 2.08
N SER A 623 22.36 7.00 0.77
CA SER A 623 22.11 5.69 0.15
C SER A 623 23.21 4.65 0.39
N LEU A 624 24.44 5.08 0.69
CA LEU A 624 25.55 4.20 1.02
C LEU A 624 25.29 3.37 2.28
N LEU A 625 24.51 3.90 3.23
CA LEU A 625 24.15 3.19 4.44
C LEU A 625 23.32 1.92 4.14
N TRP A 626 22.54 1.91 3.08
CA TRP A 626 21.79 0.72 2.63
C TRP A 626 22.72 -0.39 2.13
N GLY A 627 23.86 -0.04 1.55
CA GLY A 627 24.89 -1.02 1.17
C GLY A 627 25.47 -1.68 2.42
N ILE A 628 25.83 -0.87 3.42
CA ILE A 628 26.35 -1.35 4.71
C ILE A 628 25.32 -2.22 5.44
N GLY A 629 24.05 -1.79 5.51
CA GLY A 629 22.99 -2.56 6.17
C GLY A 629 22.81 -3.95 5.58
N LYS A 630 22.91 -4.08 4.25
CA LYS A 630 22.86 -5.39 3.57
C LYS A 630 24.07 -6.26 3.91
N THR A 631 25.27 -5.68 3.98
CA THR A 631 26.47 -6.40 4.42
C THR A 631 26.35 -6.86 5.87
N ILE A 632 25.89 -5.99 6.78
CA ILE A 632 25.65 -6.33 8.19
C ILE A 632 24.64 -7.47 8.30
N GLY A 633 23.54 -7.43 7.55
CA GLY A 633 22.53 -8.51 7.57
C GLY A 633 23.08 -9.88 7.14
N LEU A 634 24.15 -9.92 6.33
CA LEU A 634 24.80 -11.16 5.88
C LEU A 634 25.93 -11.60 6.82
N GLU A 635 26.77 -10.66 7.27
CA GLU A 635 27.96 -10.97 8.09
C GLU A 635 27.64 -11.07 9.58
N HIS A 636 26.64 -10.31 10.04
CA HIS A 636 26.22 -10.21 11.44
C HIS A 636 24.69 -10.31 11.60
N PRO A 637 24.08 -11.47 11.25
CA PRO A 637 22.63 -11.67 11.35
C PRO A 637 22.08 -11.49 12.77
N GLU A 638 22.92 -11.63 13.81
CA GLU A 638 22.59 -11.42 15.22
C GLU A 638 22.13 -10.00 15.56
N PHE A 639 22.45 -9.00 14.73
CA PHE A 639 21.97 -7.62 14.92
C PHE A 639 20.57 -7.35 14.35
N GLY A 640 19.99 -8.31 13.63
CA GLY A 640 18.65 -8.17 13.05
C GLY A 640 18.44 -6.86 12.29
N CYS A 641 19.45 -6.45 11.49
CA CYS A 641 19.55 -5.14 10.87
C CYS A 641 18.36 -4.85 9.95
N VAL A 642 17.75 -3.66 10.12
CA VAL A 642 16.64 -3.15 9.31
C VAL A 642 17.02 -1.80 8.73
N CYS A 643 16.86 -1.62 7.42
CA CYS A 643 16.99 -0.33 6.74
C CYS A 643 15.62 0.33 6.60
N VAL A 644 15.50 1.58 7.05
CA VAL A 644 14.27 2.38 6.96
C VAL A 644 14.57 3.68 6.23
N ASP A 645 13.82 4.01 5.19
CA ASP A 645 13.92 5.31 4.49
C ASP A 645 12.66 6.15 4.76
N LEU A 646 12.83 7.27 5.44
CA LEU A 646 11.76 8.19 5.82
C LEU A 646 11.36 9.11 4.66
N ASP A 647 10.12 9.60 4.70
CA ASP A 647 9.62 10.56 3.71
C ASP A 647 10.23 11.95 3.95
N PRO A 648 10.94 12.54 2.99
CA PRO A 648 11.48 13.90 3.13
C PRO A 648 10.40 15.00 3.26
N ALA A 649 9.14 14.72 2.92
CA ALA A 649 8.04 15.68 3.08
C ALA A 649 7.45 15.73 4.50
N ASP A 650 7.71 14.73 5.34
CA ASP A 650 7.19 14.65 6.70
C ASP A 650 8.00 15.50 7.69
N SER A 651 7.34 15.99 8.75
CA SER A 651 8.01 16.67 9.86
C SER A 651 8.87 15.68 10.69
N PRO A 652 9.88 16.16 11.43
CA PRO A 652 10.67 15.30 12.32
C PRO A 652 9.81 14.52 13.33
N ASP A 653 8.77 15.14 13.88
CA ASP A 653 7.82 14.48 14.80
C ASP A 653 7.10 13.31 14.12
N ARG A 654 6.63 13.53 12.88
CA ARG A 654 5.94 12.50 12.11
C ARG A 654 6.89 11.37 11.72
N GLN A 655 8.12 11.70 11.33
CA GLN A 655 9.16 10.73 11.02
C GLN A 655 9.51 9.84 12.23
N ALA A 656 9.65 10.45 13.42
CA ALA A 656 9.85 9.74 14.67
C ALA A 656 8.68 8.81 15.02
N ASP A 657 7.44 9.28 14.87
CA ASP A 657 6.24 8.48 15.09
C ASP A 657 6.18 7.24 14.17
N LEU A 658 6.44 7.42 12.87
CA LEU A 658 6.48 6.32 11.90
C LEU A 658 7.56 5.31 12.25
N LEU A 659 8.77 5.78 12.60
CA LEU A 659 9.87 4.91 12.96
C LEU A 659 9.57 4.10 14.24
N LEU A 660 9.07 4.75 15.29
CA LEU A 660 8.71 4.06 16.53
C LEU A 660 7.57 3.04 16.33
N ALA A 661 6.58 3.36 15.51
CA ALA A 661 5.52 2.42 15.13
C ALA A 661 6.07 1.19 14.40
N GLU A 662 7.00 1.38 13.45
CA GLU A 662 7.66 0.28 12.73
C GLU A 662 8.43 -0.65 13.68
N ILE A 663 9.17 -0.06 14.63
CA ILE A 663 9.93 -0.81 15.64
C ILE A 663 8.98 -1.65 16.51
N GLN A 664 7.84 -1.08 16.90
CA GLN A 664 6.84 -1.78 17.71
C GLN A 664 6.18 -2.93 16.95
N VAL A 665 5.73 -2.72 15.70
CA VAL A 665 5.11 -3.77 14.86
C VAL A 665 6.09 -4.93 14.66
N SER A 666 7.34 -4.60 14.33
CA SER A 666 8.41 -5.58 14.11
C SER A 666 8.80 -6.38 15.35
N SER A 667 8.49 -5.88 16.56
CA SER A 667 8.71 -6.61 17.80
C SER A 667 7.62 -7.66 18.11
N ARG A 668 6.45 -7.56 17.46
CA ARG A 668 5.28 -8.44 17.68
C ARG A 668 5.13 -9.54 16.63
N GLN A 669 5.75 -9.39 15.46
CA GLN A 669 5.62 -10.32 14.33
C GLN A 669 6.77 -11.35 14.26
N SER A 670 6.45 -12.58 13.87
CA SER A 670 7.43 -13.68 13.70
C SER A 670 8.37 -13.50 12.50
N LEU A 671 7.97 -12.68 11.51
CA LEU A 671 8.73 -12.36 10.31
C LEU A 671 8.82 -10.84 10.19
N CYS A 672 10.04 -10.30 10.25
CA CYS A 672 10.28 -8.87 10.17
C CYS A 672 10.80 -8.49 8.79
N GLU A 673 10.26 -7.41 8.24
CA GLU A 673 10.77 -6.81 7.01
C GLU A 673 12.14 -6.16 7.29
N GLN A 674 13.11 -6.38 6.41
CA GLN A 674 14.47 -5.84 6.58
C GLN A 674 14.71 -4.52 5.83
N GLN A 675 13.80 -4.16 4.93
CA GLN A 675 13.91 -3.00 4.05
C GLN A 675 12.54 -2.33 3.92
N VAL A 676 12.41 -1.15 4.51
CA VAL A 676 11.15 -0.41 4.64
C VAL A 676 11.35 1.01 4.13
N VAL A 677 10.36 1.52 3.39
CA VAL A 677 10.37 2.89 2.87
C VAL A 677 9.01 3.53 3.16
N PHE A 678 9.02 4.77 3.64
CA PHE A 678 7.82 5.60 3.79
C PHE A 678 7.78 6.68 2.71
N ARG A 679 6.68 6.74 1.94
CA ARG A 679 6.41 7.78 0.94
C ARG A 679 4.93 8.11 0.88
N GLN A 680 4.61 9.39 0.87
CA GLN A 680 3.25 9.93 0.76
C GLN A 680 2.29 9.25 1.75
N GLN A 681 2.72 9.15 3.01
CA GLN A 681 1.99 8.46 4.09
C GLN A 681 1.76 6.96 3.90
N GLN A 682 2.36 6.34 2.88
CA GLN A 682 2.28 4.91 2.61
C GLN A 682 3.60 4.23 2.98
N ARG A 683 3.51 3.05 3.59
CA ARG A 683 4.67 2.15 3.79
C ARG A 683 4.83 1.22 2.61
N TYR A 684 6.09 1.02 2.23
CA TYR A 684 6.51 0.12 1.18
C TYR A 684 7.56 -0.86 1.72
N VAL A 685 7.56 -2.07 1.17
CA VAL A 685 8.57 -3.10 1.45
C VAL A 685 9.17 -3.65 0.18
N ALA A 686 10.44 -4.04 0.27
CA ALA A 686 11.18 -4.56 -0.86
C ALA A 686 10.75 -5.99 -1.19
N ARG A 687 10.47 -6.27 -2.48
CA ARG A 687 10.29 -7.62 -3.02
C ARG A 687 11.13 -7.79 -4.27
N LEU A 688 11.72 -8.96 -4.45
CA LEU A 688 12.36 -9.32 -5.70
C LEU A 688 11.28 -9.75 -6.70
N SER A 689 11.16 -9.04 -7.82
CA SER A 689 10.20 -9.37 -8.86
C SER A 689 10.85 -9.37 -10.24
N ARG A 690 10.21 -10.07 -11.20
CA ARG A 690 10.66 -10.08 -12.59
C ARG A 690 10.39 -8.71 -13.22
N CYS A 691 11.31 -8.25 -14.05
CA CYS A 691 11.12 -7.03 -14.83
C CYS A 691 10.07 -7.28 -15.92
N GLN A 692 8.81 -6.90 -15.70
CA GLN A 692 7.71 -7.14 -16.65
C GLN A 692 7.73 -6.21 -17.87
N ASN A 693 8.46 -5.09 -17.80
CA ASN A 693 8.63 -4.13 -18.89
C ASN A 693 10.02 -3.51 -18.75
N LEU A 694 11.05 -4.19 -19.25
CA LEU A 694 12.26 -3.47 -19.60
C LEU A 694 11.85 -2.43 -20.63
N PRO A 695 12.07 -1.13 -20.36
CA PRO A 695 11.71 -0.13 -21.35
C PRO A 695 12.34 -0.51 -22.70
N PRO A 696 11.70 -0.25 -23.84
CA PRO A 696 12.26 -0.57 -25.15
C PRO A 696 13.67 0.00 -25.36
N HIS A 697 14.10 0.99 -24.60
CA HIS A 697 15.47 1.53 -24.63
C HIS A 697 16.51 0.70 -23.84
N PHE A 698 16.11 -0.17 -22.91
CA PHE A 698 17.01 -1.04 -22.15
C PHE A 698 17.27 -2.40 -22.84
N LEU A 699 16.31 -2.91 -23.63
CA LEU A 699 16.47 -4.11 -24.46
C LEU A 699 16.55 -3.81 -25.97
N GLY A 700 15.96 -2.71 -26.42
CA GLY A 700 15.82 -2.35 -27.83
C GLY A 700 16.88 -1.37 -28.32
N TYR A 701 18.15 -1.74 -28.14
CA TYR A 701 19.04 -1.61 -29.28
C TYR A 701 19.04 -2.97 -29.98
N SER A 702 17.98 -3.32 -30.72
CA SER A 702 18.12 -4.35 -31.74
C SER A 702 19.39 -4.04 -32.54
N LEU A 703 20.20 -5.05 -32.85
CA LEU A 703 21.47 -4.91 -33.58
C LEU A 703 21.30 -4.20 -34.94
N SER A 704 20.06 -4.03 -35.42
CA SER A 704 19.69 -3.21 -36.58
C SER A 704 19.98 -1.70 -36.39
N HIS A 705 19.84 -1.13 -35.19
CA HIS A 705 20.04 0.31 -34.95
C HIS A 705 21.50 0.78 -34.98
N LEU A 706 22.49 -0.14 -34.96
CA LEU A 706 23.90 0.20 -35.17
C LEU A 706 24.24 0.40 -36.66
N GLN A 707 23.32 0.04 -37.57
CA GLN A 707 23.46 0.22 -39.01
C GLN A 707 22.66 1.41 -39.55
N GLU A 708 21.70 1.92 -38.77
CA GLU A 708 20.88 3.08 -39.15
C GLU A 708 21.65 4.40 -38.96
N VAL A 709 21.54 5.28 -39.95
CA VAL A 709 22.04 6.65 -39.83
C VAL A 709 21.09 7.40 -38.91
N ARG A 710 21.64 8.05 -37.90
CA ARG A 710 20.91 8.92 -36.97
C ARG A 710 21.51 10.30 -37.04
N ARG A 711 20.66 11.31 -37.16
CA ARG A 711 21.06 12.71 -37.36
C ARG A 711 20.27 13.60 -36.40
N LEU A 712 20.95 14.60 -35.86
CA LEU A 712 20.30 15.66 -35.10
C LEU A 712 19.58 16.61 -36.06
N GLU A 713 18.29 16.78 -35.86
CA GLU A 713 17.43 17.64 -36.68
C GLU A 713 16.63 18.60 -35.79
N ILE A 714 16.13 19.67 -36.40
CA ILE A 714 15.29 20.68 -35.75
C ILE A 714 13.84 20.39 -36.17
N SER A 715 12.95 20.04 -35.23
CA SER A 715 11.51 19.88 -35.55
C SER A 715 10.88 21.21 -35.97
N GLN A 716 11.20 22.26 -35.21
CA GLN A 716 10.74 23.63 -35.43
C GLN A 716 11.80 24.60 -34.88
N ARG A 717 12.16 25.60 -35.67
CA ARG A 717 13.18 26.61 -35.33
C ARG A 717 12.67 27.59 -34.26
N GLY A 718 13.58 28.24 -33.55
CA GLY A 718 13.29 29.30 -32.57
C GLY A 718 13.64 28.95 -31.13
N THR A 719 13.91 27.68 -30.84
CA THR A 719 14.34 27.20 -29.52
C THR A 719 15.20 25.94 -29.62
N LEU A 720 16.15 25.77 -28.69
CA LEU A 720 16.99 24.58 -28.60
C LEU A 720 16.23 23.36 -28.06
N GLU A 721 15.03 23.55 -27.49
CA GLU A 721 14.21 22.47 -26.96
C GLU A 721 13.67 21.52 -28.04
N ASN A 722 13.68 21.97 -29.29
CA ASN A 722 13.13 21.28 -30.46
C ASN A 722 14.18 20.43 -31.23
N LEU A 723 15.37 20.26 -30.66
CA LEU A 723 16.40 19.37 -31.20
C LEU A 723 16.01 17.91 -30.92
N GLN A 724 15.99 17.10 -31.98
CA GLN A 724 15.61 15.69 -31.92
C GLN A 724 16.56 14.85 -32.76
N ILE A 725 16.85 13.63 -32.28
CA ILE A 725 17.60 12.66 -33.07
C ILE A 725 16.60 11.89 -33.93
N ARG A 726 16.75 11.96 -35.26
CA ARG A 726 15.93 11.23 -36.22
C ARG A 726 16.74 10.19 -36.99
N VAL A 727 16.05 9.14 -37.44
CA VAL A 727 16.62 8.17 -38.36
C VAL A 727 16.67 8.81 -39.75
N ALA A 728 17.83 8.74 -40.39
CA ALA A 728 18.08 9.20 -41.75
C ALA A 728 18.40 8.00 -42.64
N GLU A 729 18.19 8.17 -43.95
CA GLU A 729 18.51 7.15 -44.92
C GLU A 729 20.03 7.01 -45.10
N ARG A 730 20.53 5.76 -45.05
CA ARG A 730 21.92 5.46 -45.39
C ARG A 730 22.03 5.25 -46.89
N ARG A 731 23.02 5.90 -47.53
CA ARG A 731 23.31 5.72 -48.95
C ARG A 731 24.77 5.36 -49.17
N SER A 732 25.04 4.66 -50.28
CA SER A 732 26.41 4.42 -50.73
C SER A 732 27.02 5.71 -51.32
N PRO A 733 28.35 5.92 -51.23
CA PRO A 733 29.01 7.06 -51.84
C PRO A 733 28.90 7.02 -53.37
N LEU A 734 28.67 8.18 -53.97
CA LEU A 734 28.80 8.39 -55.42
C LEU A 734 30.28 8.32 -55.85
N PRO A 735 30.61 8.28 -57.15
CA PRO A 735 31.98 8.01 -57.62
C PRO A 735 33.09 8.86 -56.98
N HIS A 736 32.81 10.12 -56.63
CA HIS A 736 33.78 11.05 -56.04
C HIS A 736 33.61 11.25 -54.53
N GLU A 737 32.74 10.49 -53.87
CA GLU A 737 32.42 10.67 -52.46
C GLU A 737 33.07 9.60 -51.57
N VAL A 738 33.16 9.91 -50.29
CA VAL A 738 33.49 8.95 -49.23
C VAL A 738 32.38 8.94 -48.18
N GLU A 739 32.12 7.76 -47.61
CA GLU A 739 31.28 7.62 -46.42
C GLU A 739 32.19 7.57 -45.19
N ILE A 740 31.93 8.47 -44.23
CA ILE A 740 32.67 8.62 -42.99
C ILE A 740 31.78 8.19 -41.83
N ARG A 741 32.28 7.27 -41.00
CA ARG A 741 31.73 7.02 -39.67
C ARG A 741 32.24 8.10 -38.73
N VAL A 742 31.36 9.00 -38.33
CA VAL A 742 31.71 10.18 -37.52
C VAL A 742 32.08 9.75 -36.10
N ALA A 743 33.23 10.22 -35.62
CA ALA A 743 33.70 10.03 -34.25
C ALA A 743 33.49 11.29 -33.40
N ALA A 744 33.68 12.47 -34.00
CA ALA A 744 33.46 13.77 -33.36
C ALA A 744 33.02 14.80 -34.41
N THR A 745 32.28 15.82 -33.98
CA THR A 745 31.82 16.94 -34.83
C THR A 745 32.00 18.25 -34.08
N GLY A 746 32.42 19.29 -34.79
CA GLY A 746 32.59 20.63 -34.24
C GLY A 746 31.28 21.41 -34.26
N LEU A 747 30.92 22.02 -33.13
CA LEU A 747 29.79 22.94 -33.04
C LEU A 747 30.22 24.33 -33.51
N ASN A 748 29.52 24.87 -34.51
CA ASN A 748 29.82 26.19 -35.06
C ASN A 748 28.70 27.19 -34.76
N PHE A 749 29.02 28.49 -34.76
CA PHE A 749 28.05 29.55 -34.46
C PHE A 749 26.83 29.54 -35.40
N ARG A 750 27.04 29.13 -36.66
CA ARG A 750 25.97 28.89 -37.63
C ARG A 750 24.92 27.89 -37.12
N ASP A 751 25.33 26.80 -36.47
CA ASP A 751 24.41 25.76 -35.99
C ASP A 751 23.48 26.29 -34.88
N VAL A 752 24.01 27.15 -34.02
CA VAL A 752 23.24 27.81 -32.94
C VAL A 752 22.24 28.80 -33.53
N LEU A 753 22.68 29.66 -34.46
CA LEU A 753 21.79 30.60 -35.15
C LEU A 753 20.72 29.88 -35.99
N ASN A 754 21.08 28.74 -36.59
CA ASN A 754 20.18 27.86 -37.34
C ASN A 754 19.05 27.34 -36.43
N ALA A 755 19.39 26.83 -35.25
CA ALA A 755 18.41 26.31 -34.29
C ALA A 755 17.51 27.41 -33.68
N LEU A 756 18.06 28.60 -33.44
CA LEU A 756 17.34 29.74 -32.84
C LEU A 756 16.53 30.59 -33.84
N ASP A 757 16.50 30.21 -35.12
CA ASP A 757 15.84 30.97 -36.20
C ASP A 757 16.41 32.38 -36.44
N LEU A 758 17.71 32.55 -36.18
CA LEU A 758 18.42 33.83 -36.31
C LEU A 758 19.38 33.88 -37.50
N TYR A 759 19.48 32.79 -38.27
CA TYR A 759 20.36 32.72 -39.43
C TYR A 759 19.71 33.36 -40.67
N PRO A 760 20.37 34.29 -41.37
CA PRO A 760 19.82 34.89 -42.57
C PRO A 760 19.82 33.89 -43.74
N GLY A 761 18.63 33.50 -44.20
CA GLY A 761 18.44 32.58 -45.33
C GLY A 761 18.39 31.09 -44.93
N GLU A 762 18.49 30.19 -45.91
CA GLU A 762 18.41 28.74 -45.66
C GLU A 762 19.71 28.20 -45.06
N ALA A 763 19.70 27.95 -43.75
CA ALA A 763 20.86 27.48 -43.02
C ALA A 763 21.18 25.99 -43.23
N GLY A 764 20.35 25.21 -43.95
CA GLY A 764 20.59 23.79 -44.22
C GLY A 764 20.63 22.88 -42.97
N LEU A 765 21.21 21.68 -43.12
CA LEU A 765 21.36 20.69 -42.06
C LEU A 765 22.34 21.13 -40.97
N LEU A 766 22.12 20.66 -39.74
CA LEU A 766 23.00 20.90 -38.59
C LEU A 766 24.34 20.15 -38.70
N GLY A 767 25.40 20.83 -38.29
CA GLY A 767 26.78 20.35 -38.38
C GLY A 767 27.41 20.64 -39.73
N CYS A 768 28.64 21.15 -39.72
CA CYS A 768 29.41 21.47 -40.92
C CYS A 768 30.84 20.90 -40.95
N GLU A 769 31.26 20.20 -39.90
CA GLU A 769 32.56 19.53 -39.84
C GLU A 769 32.54 18.27 -38.99
N CYS A 770 33.39 17.32 -39.34
CA CYS A 770 33.57 16.11 -38.53
C CYS A 770 34.98 15.54 -38.62
N VAL A 771 35.31 14.71 -37.64
CA VAL A 771 36.39 13.73 -37.68
C VAL A 771 35.80 12.34 -37.60
N GLY A 772 36.35 11.42 -38.36
CA GLY A 772 35.89 10.04 -38.38
C GLY A 772 36.81 9.11 -39.15
N GLU A 773 36.26 7.94 -39.46
CA GLU A 773 36.94 6.89 -40.19
C GLU A 773 36.19 6.63 -41.49
N ILE A 774 36.92 6.56 -42.61
CA ILE A 774 36.33 6.20 -43.90
C ILE A 774 35.88 4.75 -43.85
N ARG A 775 34.64 4.49 -44.28
CA ARG A 775 34.06 3.14 -44.30
C ARG A 775 33.82 2.62 -45.71
N SER A 776 33.48 3.49 -46.65
CA SER A 776 33.42 3.17 -48.06
C SER A 776 33.83 4.37 -48.90
N VAL A 777 34.34 4.12 -50.09
CA VAL A 777 34.76 5.14 -51.05
C VAL A 777 34.07 4.89 -52.39
N GLY A 778 33.77 5.96 -53.11
CA GLY A 778 33.29 5.90 -54.49
C GLY A 778 34.35 5.35 -55.44
N GLU A 779 33.90 4.83 -56.58
CA GLU A 779 34.77 4.17 -57.58
C GLU A 779 35.90 5.06 -58.14
N ALA A 780 35.73 6.38 -58.15
CA ALA A 780 36.70 7.35 -58.66
C ALA A 780 37.56 7.98 -57.55
N VAL A 781 37.42 7.56 -56.29
CA VAL A 781 38.24 8.05 -55.17
C VAL A 781 39.50 7.19 -55.04
N THR A 782 40.66 7.79 -55.34
CA THR A 782 41.98 7.12 -55.22
C THR A 782 42.82 7.63 -54.05
N ALA A 783 42.47 8.78 -53.47
CA ALA A 783 43.26 9.45 -52.43
C ALA A 783 43.05 8.86 -51.02
N PHE A 784 41.99 8.09 -50.82
CA PHE A 784 41.59 7.55 -49.52
C PHE A 784 41.14 6.10 -49.63
N LYS A 785 41.21 5.36 -48.52
CA LYS A 785 40.73 3.97 -48.41
C LYS A 785 39.93 3.75 -47.13
N PRO A 786 39.07 2.72 -47.08
CA PRO A 786 38.43 2.30 -45.84
C PRO A 786 39.43 2.07 -44.70
N GLY A 787 39.11 2.57 -43.51
CA GLY A 787 39.97 2.57 -42.32
C GLY A 787 40.80 3.84 -42.13
N ASP A 788 40.91 4.70 -43.15
CA ASP A 788 41.64 5.97 -43.00
C ASP A 788 40.93 6.91 -42.02
N ARG A 789 41.71 7.53 -41.14
CA ARG A 789 41.24 8.52 -40.18
C ARG A 789 41.30 9.92 -40.79
N VAL A 790 40.14 10.55 -40.92
CA VAL A 790 39.98 11.80 -41.68
C VAL A 790 39.19 12.86 -40.92
N MET A 791 39.46 14.12 -41.25
CA MET A 791 38.63 15.27 -40.93
C MET A 791 38.01 15.81 -42.22
N ALA A 792 36.81 16.36 -42.15
CA ALA A 792 36.07 16.79 -43.33
C ALA A 792 35.20 18.01 -43.07
N LEU A 793 34.99 18.82 -44.11
CA LEU A 793 33.82 19.70 -44.20
C LEU A 793 32.62 18.85 -44.60
N ALA A 794 31.63 18.78 -43.71
CA ALA A 794 30.56 17.79 -43.81
C ALA A 794 29.23 18.37 -43.33
N SER A 795 28.34 18.71 -44.27
CA SER A 795 26.98 19.16 -43.93
C SER A 795 26.15 18.01 -43.39
N GLY A 796 25.44 18.23 -42.27
CA GLY A 796 24.69 17.16 -41.61
C GLY A 796 25.57 16.26 -40.72
N SER A 797 26.76 16.72 -40.36
CA SER A 797 27.75 15.99 -39.55
C SER A 797 27.37 15.79 -38.09
N PHE A 798 26.28 16.39 -37.62
CA PHE A 798 25.65 16.00 -36.35
C PHE A 798 24.91 14.67 -36.53
N SER A 799 25.65 13.66 -36.98
CA SER A 799 25.18 12.34 -37.35
C SER A 799 26.27 11.31 -37.08
N ASN A 800 25.90 10.04 -36.91
CA ASN A 800 26.85 8.94 -36.79
C ASN A 800 27.51 8.55 -38.15
N TRP A 801 26.92 8.97 -39.27
CA TRP A 801 27.43 8.73 -40.62
C TRP A 801 27.22 9.95 -41.50
N VAL A 802 28.19 10.23 -42.36
CA VAL A 802 28.06 11.28 -43.37
C VAL A 802 28.72 10.85 -44.68
N THR A 803 28.11 11.20 -45.80
CA THR A 803 28.68 10.99 -47.13
C THR A 803 29.03 12.35 -47.70
N VAL A 804 30.29 12.56 -48.06
CA VAL A 804 30.83 13.84 -48.53
C VAL A 804 31.75 13.66 -49.72
N ASP A 805 31.88 14.69 -50.55
CA ASP A 805 32.86 14.72 -51.64
C ASP A 805 34.28 14.56 -51.09
N ALA A 806 35.08 13.68 -51.71
CA ALA A 806 36.44 13.40 -51.29
C ALA A 806 37.35 14.65 -51.33
N ALA A 807 37.02 15.66 -52.13
CA ALA A 807 37.74 16.93 -52.17
C ALA A 807 37.60 17.76 -50.88
N LEU A 808 36.60 17.46 -50.04
CA LEU A 808 36.35 18.14 -48.76
C LEU A 808 36.97 17.41 -47.56
N VAL A 809 37.80 16.40 -47.81
CA VAL A 809 38.33 15.49 -46.80
C VAL A 809 39.85 15.60 -46.73
N ALA A 810 40.40 15.54 -45.52
CA ALA A 810 41.84 15.52 -45.27
C ALA A 810 42.19 14.49 -44.19
N CYS A 811 43.39 13.90 -44.27
CA CYS A 811 43.87 12.98 -43.22
C CYS A 811 44.10 13.72 -41.90
N VAL A 812 43.76 13.07 -40.78
CA VAL A 812 44.08 13.59 -39.45
C VAL A 812 45.53 13.26 -39.09
N PRO A 813 46.37 14.24 -38.72
CA PRO A 813 47.69 13.98 -38.17
C PRO A 813 47.62 13.06 -36.95
N GLY A 814 48.51 12.07 -36.86
CA GLY A 814 48.50 11.07 -35.78
C GLY A 814 48.66 11.65 -34.36
N THR A 815 49.12 12.89 -34.24
CA THR A 815 49.31 13.61 -32.98
C THR A 815 48.03 14.27 -32.44
N LEU A 816 46.98 14.41 -33.25
CA LEU A 816 45.73 15.05 -32.83
C LEU A 816 44.71 14.02 -32.35
N SER A 817 44.04 14.29 -31.22
CA SER A 817 42.87 13.53 -30.77
C SER A 817 41.67 13.77 -31.70
N ASN A 818 40.60 13.00 -31.57
CA ASN A 818 39.40 13.19 -32.41
C ASN A 818 38.73 14.54 -32.12
N GLU A 819 38.69 14.91 -30.85
CA GLU A 819 38.12 16.16 -30.36
C GLU A 819 38.93 17.35 -30.88
N ALA A 820 40.26 17.29 -30.76
CA ALA A 820 41.14 18.36 -31.24
C ALA A 820 41.11 18.51 -32.77
N ALA A 821 41.01 17.41 -33.51
CA ALA A 821 40.93 17.47 -34.97
C ALA A 821 39.55 17.94 -35.46
N ALA A 822 38.48 17.72 -34.69
CA ALA A 822 37.13 18.13 -35.07
C ALA A 822 36.92 19.64 -35.03
N THR A 823 37.79 20.40 -34.34
CA THR A 823 37.74 21.86 -34.27
C THR A 823 38.56 22.56 -35.36
N VAL A 824 39.19 21.81 -36.27
CA VAL A 824 40.13 22.35 -37.27
C VAL A 824 39.44 22.80 -38.57
N PRO A 825 38.60 21.97 -39.23
CA PRO A 825 38.20 22.22 -40.63
C PRO A 825 37.61 23.60 -40.88
N VAL A 826 36.53 23.98 -40.20
CA VAL A 826 35.79 25.22 -40.47
C VAL A 826 36.57 26.43 -40.00
N ALA A 827 37.10 26.40 -38.78
CA ALA A 827 37.85 27.52 -38.20
C ALA A 827 39.09 27.88 -39.04
N PHE A 828 39.93 26.89 -39.37
CA PHE A 828 41.17 27.15 -40.10
C PHE A 828 40.93 27.46 -41.57
N LEU A 829 39.97 26.80 -42.23
CA LEU A 829 39.65 27.14 -43.63
C LEU A 829 39.03 28.52 -43.74
N THR A 830 38.18 28.94 -42.80
CA THR A 830 37.61 30.30 -42.79
C THR A 830 38.71 31.34 -42.63
N ALA A 831 39.62 31.15 -41.68
CA ALA A 831 40.75 32.06 -41.47
C ALA A 831 41.69 32.07 -42.69
N GLY A 832 42.05 30.90 -43.22
CA GLY A 832 42.93 30.78 -44.39
C GLY A 832 42.32 31.40 -45.64
N TYR A 833 41.03 31.17 -45.90
CA TYR A 833 40.33 31.77 -47.03
C TYR A 833 40.22 33.29 -46.89
N ALA A 834 39.81 33.79 -45.72
CA ALA A 834 39.68 35.23 -45.50
C ALA A 834 41.02 35.96 -45.58
N LEU A 835 42.05 35.46 -44.88
CA LEU A 835 43.32 36.17 -44.75
C LEU A 835 44.26 35.93 -45.94
N HIS A 836 44.38 34.69 -46.42
CA HIS A 836 45.33 34.40 -47.51
C HIS A 836 44.70 34.53 -48.89
N HIS A 837 43.45 34.09 -49.08
CA HIS A 837 42.85 34.09 -50.41
C HIS A 837 42.17 35.41 -50.76
N LEU A 838 41.27 35.90 -49.90
CA LEU A 838 40.52 37.14 -50.15
C LEU A 838 41.36 38.40 -49.86
N ALA A 839 41.95 38.49 -48.68
CA ALA A 839 42.74 39.66 -48.28
C ALA A 839 44.17 39.64 -48.84
N ASN A 840 44.67 38.49 -49.29
CA ASN A 840 46.04 38.30 -49.78
C ASN A 840 47.12 38.85 -48.82
N LEU A 841 46.89 38.68 -47.52
CA LEU A 841 47.68 39.27 -46.44
C LEU A 841 49.16 38.90 -46.58
N LYS A 842 50.03 39.89 -46.44
CA LYS A 842 51.50 39.74 -46.52
C LYS A 842 52.16 39.88 -45.17
N ARG A 843 53.35 39.29 -45.07
CA ARG A 843 54.19 39.39 -43.88
C ARG A 843 54.50 40.85 -43.57
N GLY A 844 54.25 41.26 -42.32
CA GLY A 844 54.48 42.62 -41.83
C GLY A 844 53.25 43.52 -41.85
N GLU A 845 52.14 43.06 -42.43
CA GLU A 845 50.86 43.77 -42.39
C GLU A 845 50.16 43.59 -41.03
N ARG A 846 49.28 44.54 -40.69
CA ARG A 846 48.55 44.55 -39.42
C ARG A 846 47.11 44.13 -39.67
N VAL A 847 46.60 43.22 -38.86
CA VAL A 847 45.22 42.73 -38.91
C VAL A 847 44.57 42.91 -37.54
N LEU A 848 43.28 43.28 -37.52
CA LEU A 848 42.45 43.30 -36.34
C LEU A 848 41.50 42.09 -36.39
N ILE A 849 41.63 41.15 -35.46
CA ILE A 849 40.80 39.95 -35.37
C ILE A 849 39.74 40.16 -34.30
N HIS A 850 38.47 40.21 -34.69
CA HIS A 850 37.35 40.29 -33.76
C HIS A 850 37.00 38.90 -33.22
N ALA A 851 36.55 38.83 -31.96
CA ALA A 851 36.14 37.59 -31.29
C ALA A 851 37.16 36.44 -31.38
N ALA A 852 38.45 36.73 -31.15
CA ALA A 852 39.54 35.77 -31.29
C ALA A 852 39.45 34.55 -30.34
N ALA A 853 38.66 34.62 -29.27
CA ALA A 853 38.39 33.50 -28.37
C ALA A 853 37.36 32.49 -28.94
N GLY A 854 36.71 32.81 -30.07
CA GLY A 854 35.48 32.17 -30.52
C GLY A 854 34.24 32.84 -29.90
N VAL A 855 33.06 32.66 -30.52
CA VAL A 855 31.75 33.04 -29.96
C VAL A 855 30.91 31.80 -29.77
#